data_AF-A0A5P1DFX7-F1
#
_entry.id   AF-A0A5P1DFX7-F1
#
_cell.length_a   1.000
_cell.length_b   1.000
_cell.length_c   1.000
_cell.angle_alpha   90.00
_cell.angle_beta   90.00
_cell.angle_gamma   90.00
#
_symmetry.space_group_name_H-M   'P 1'
#
loop_
_entity.id
_entity.type
_entity.pdbx_description
1 polymer ?
#
loop_
_entity_poly.entity_id
_entity_poly.type
_entity_poly.pdbx_seq_one_letter_code
_entity_poly.pdbx_strand_id
1 'polypeptide(L)'
;MDAGYAVFQLAKALLAHDLDCGPVARFKSRRRISRWQQVIGNLLQGCVEYGSRTPVAEIPAWVTLEVVTGGFATGNLSAGGELTEYERELAVSIPGIRPGFERLDINAWHLTDDGLESLHSRLARCDYAVDVPEEAALLTVAWLVGQQRTEQARALIDVIGPFFDRLRFFPSISTQLPISAAQVHIVDAGEIKQLLSSLPSQAQIVVQKQTIETRLPLYDSAVSHFLLTYVAGWPCRNYPSGWRELAAELEVDFKRLGIDRRSSDRVEELFSLLGQCSRDAESLTGRQVGRIRQIVDDFVRKHGDPDSASHLALRANQLSQVARPEHHLIARIVAKRLSAYPAQSGLSDFADLAAPITAEEALAFGLGEGTAIPAAILRRLQRCRSGTISELIEHGLITSGDTVARVLSAMTAQLSSSGLRDEALRMVYASTYRAFRRRRSLLLLNLERQVGLSELPWVAVIEGDRQPGALVAGAAKQTLVESSALTLSAFPYAILPNKLLQEFSTLADTAELDLLFVEEVAADIFMGKFSDKFADAARRTGRVIAGSLYARYYDIDTDELASLVARGRRRARVASDAFATLCAKRAGAELGTWHPATNGTILEQQQILTTQNLALLFEELGLKVLLQPRLGSMVQACFEWVCKRHQMRIEHYHARLIMLKNTAYAWRQMVFYLAMLDECERRDALASVEAYFATQPVAFQERFLPLMSGLRKACGGEVLPQHAPTEDGARVFLGWTATRHWLLPPQDVASSRAIEQ
;
A
#
# COMPACT_ATOMS: atom_id res chain seq x y z
N MET A 1 -5.68 18.44 21.38
CA MET A 1 -6.01 17.36 20.43
C MET A 1 -6.52 16.18 21.22
N ASP A 2 -7.70 15.64 20.92
CA ASP A 2 -8.22 14.45 21.62
C ASP A 2 -7.46 13.19 21.20
N ALA A 3 -7.17 12.29 22.14
CA ALA A 3 -6.42 11.05 21.91
C ALA A 3 -7.22 10.00 21.10
N GLY A 4 -8.51 10.24 20.83
CA GLY A 4 -9.44 9.30 20.19
C GLY A 4 -8.90 8.66 18.90
N TYR A 5 -8.31 9.45 17.98
CA TYR A 5 -7.75 8.89 16.73
C TYR A 5 -6.55 7.97 16.98
N ALA A 6 -5.65 8.34 17.90
CA ALA A 6 -4.49 7.53 18.24
C ALA A 6 -4.89 6.22 18.93
N VAL A 7 -5.86 6.28 19.85
CA VAL A 7 -6.44 5.11 20.52
C VAL A 7 -7.13 4.19 19.52
N PHE A 8 -7.91 4.73 18.58
CA PHE A 8 -8.54 3.97 17.50
C PHE A 8 -7.50 3.23 16.63
N GLN A 9 -6.39 3.89 16.29
CA GLN A 9 -5.32 3.26 15.50
C GLN A 9 -4.56 2.18 16.28
N LEU A 10 -4.39 2.35 17.60
CA LEU A 10 -3.84 1.32 18.47
C LEU A 10 -4.75 0.09 18.52
N ALA A 11 -6.05 0.28 18.75
CA ALA A 11 -7.03 -0.81 18.76
C ALA A 11 -7.01 -1.60 17.45
N LYS A 12 -6.95 -0.90 16.31
CA LYS A 12 -6.80 -1.53 14.99
C LYS A 12 -5.51 -2.33 14.85
N ALA A 13 -4.40 -1.87 15.43
CA ALA A 13 -3.12 -2.57 15.40
C ALA A 13 -3.13 -3.83 16.28
N LEU A 14 -3.81 -3.80 17.43
CA LEU A 14 -4.00 -4.94 18.33
C LEU A 14 -4.86 -6.03 17.67
N LEU A 15 -6.01 -5.67 17.10
CA LEU A 15 -6.85 -6.61 16.36
C LEU A 15 -6.08 -7.29 15.21
N ALA A 16 -5.23 -6.55 14.51
CA ALA A 16 -4.39 -7.10 13.45
C ALA A 16 -3.23 -7.98 13.97
N HIS A 17 -2.87 -7.90 15.25
CA HIS A 17 -1.89 -8.78 15.88
C HIS A 17 -2.51 -10.13 16.26
N ASP A 18 -3.74 -10.10 16.77
CA ASP A 18 -4.47 -11.28 17.25
C ASP A 18 -5.00 -12.17 16.12
N LEU A 19 -5.24 -11.59 14.94
CA LEU A 19 -5.51 -12.36 13.73
C LEU A 19 -4.26 -13.19 13.40
N ASP A 20 -4.41 -14.51 13.29
CA ASP A 20 -3.34 -15.51 13.15
C ASP A 20 -2.58 -15.39 11.82
N CYS A 21 -1.83 -14.30 11.71
CA CYS A 21 -0.97 -13.95 10.59
C CYS A 21 0.46 -14.37 10.96
N GLY A 22 1.22 -14.87 9.99
CA GLY A 22 2.55 -15.47 10.23
C GLY A 22 3.56 -14.55 10.97
N PRO A 23 4.75 -15.06 11.31
CA PRO A 23 5.72 -14.38 12.19
C PRO A 23 6.11 -12.96 11.72
N VAL A 24 6.24 -12.74 10.41
CA VAL A 24 6.55 -11.41 9.83
C VAL A 24 5.40 -10.41 10.04
N ALA A 25 4.16 -10.87 9.91
CA ALA A 25 2.99 -10.02 10.10
C ALA A 25 2.84 -9.65 11.59
N ARG A 26 3.07 -10.61 12.51
CA ARG A 26 3.12 -10.33 13.95
C ARG A 26 4.21 -9.32 14.31
N PHE A 27 5.40 -9.44 13.73
CA PHE A 27 6.49 -8.47 13.94
C PHE A 27 6.11 -7.06 13.50
N LYS A 28 5.54 -6.91 12.29
CA LYS A 28 5.05 -5.62 11.78
C LYS A 28 3.94 -5.04 12.65
N SER A 29 3.00 -5.86 13.10
CA SER A 29 1.93 -5.45 14.01
C SER A 29 2.48 -4.98 15.36
N ARG A 30 3.46 -5.69 15.95
CA ARG A 30 4.14 -5.27 17.18
C ARG A 30 4.83 -3.92 17.06
N ARG A 31 5.59 -3.68 15.97
CA ARG A 31 6.19 -2.35 15.72
C ARG A 31 5.12 -1.26 15.60
N ARG A 32 3.99 -1.55 14.94
CA ARG A 32 2.88 -0.62 14.83
C ARG A 32 2.24 -0.31 16.20
N ILE A 33 2.06 -1.33 17.05
CA ILE A 33 1.56 -1.18 18.42
C ILE A 33 2.50 -0.26 19.22
N SER A 34 3.79 -0.57 19.25
CA SER A 34 4.81 0.21 19.97
C SER A 34 4.82 1.68 19.55
N ARG A 35 4.77 1.96 18.24
CA ARG A 35 4.71 3.34 17.74
C ARG A 35 3.47 4.10 18.19
N TRP A 36 2.29 3.47 18.20
CA TRP A 36 1.07 4.11 18.66
C TRP A 36 1.03 4.29 20.18
N GLN A 37 1.61 3.36 20.94
CA GLN A 37 1.82 3.54 22.38
C GLN A 37 2.71 4.76 22.66
N GLN A 38 3.78 4.94 21.88
CA GLN A 38 4.67 6.10 22.01
C GLN A 38 3.93 7.42 21.71
N VAL A 39 3.13 7.47 20.64
CA VAL A 39 2.31 8.65 20.31
C VAL A 39 1.32 8.98 21.44
N ILE A 40 0.65 7.97 22.00
CA ILE A 40 -0.28 8.17 23.13
C ILE A 40 0.48 8.65 24.37
N GLY A 41 1.65 8.07 24.67
CA GLY A 41 2.52 8.52 25.75
C GLY A 41 2.89 9.99 25.61
N ASN A 42 3.32 10.41 24.42
CA ASN A 42 3.64 11.81 24.14
C ASN A 42 2.44 12.75 24.28
N LEU A 43 1.24 12.32 23.85
CA LEU A 43 0.01 13.09 24.02
C LEU A 43 -0.33 13.29 25.50
N LEU A 44 -0.18 12.25 26.32
CA LEU A 44 -0.47 12.30 27.76
C LEU A 44 0.56 13.13 28.54
N GLN A 45 1.82 13.09 28.12
CA GLN A 45 2.93 13.80 28.78
C GLN A 45 3.11 15.24 28.25
N GLY A 46 2.54 15.58 27.10
CA GLY A 46 2.71 16.88 26.47
C GLY A 46 4.10 17.11 25.86
N CYS A 47 4.87 16.04 25.62
CA CYS A 47 6.24 16.14 25.10
C CYS A 47 6.32 16.46 23.59
N VAL A 48 5.22 16.32 22.86
CA VAL A 48 5.15 16.57 21.41
C VAL A 48 3.94 17.46 21.08
N GLU A 49 4.19 18.59 20.44
CA GLU A 49 3.18 19.55 20.00
C GLU A 49 2.68 19.20 18.58
N TYR A 50 1.69 18.31 18.52
CA TYR A 50 1.07 17.95 17.24
C TYR A 50 0.34 19.15 16.61
N GLY A 51 0.41 19.26 15.27
CA GLY A 51 -0.14 20.40 14.53
C GLY A 51 0.89 21.47 14.19
N SER A 52 2.11 21.38 14.74
CA SER A 52 3.25 22.26 14.48
C SER A 52 4.27 21.61 13.53
N ARG A 53 4.97 22.45 12.76
CA ARG A 53 6.11 22.08 11.92
C ARG A 53 7.37 21.73 12.70
N THR A 54 7.43 22.09 13.98
CA THR A 54 8.50 21.73 14.94
C THR A 54 7.86 21.10 16.17
N PRO A 55 7.31 19.89 16.05
CA PRO A 55 6.51 19.30 17.11
C PRO A 55 7.33 18.82 18.31
N VAL A 56 8.66 18.72 18.19
CA VAL A 56 9.56 18.33 19.28
C VAL A 56 10.40 19.54 19.67
N ALA A 57 10.44 19.88 20.95
CA ALA A 57 11.21 21.01 21.46
C ALA A 57 12.71 20.87 21.13
N GLU A 58 13.37 21.99 20.85
CA GLU A 58 14.81 22.07 20.52
C GLU A 58 15.24 21.28 19.27
N ILE A 59 14.29 20.73 18.50
CA ILE A 59 14.57 20.05 17.24
C ILE A 59 14.19 20.98 16.07
N PRO A 60 15.16 21.35 15.22
CA PRO A 60 14.89 22.17 14.04
C PRO A 60 13.93 21.47 13.06
N ALA A 61 13.18 22.27 12.30
CA ALA A 61 12.21 21.77 11.35
C ALA A 61 12.82 20.87 10.26
N TRP A 62 14.09 21.09 9.88
CA TRP A 62 14.78 20.31 8.87
C TRP A 62 15.09 18.87 9.29
N VAL A 63 15.05 18.56 10.59
CA VAL A 63 15.28 17.21 11.12
C VAL A 63 14.10 16.29 10.80
N THR A 64 14.40 15.13 10.23
CA THR A 64 13.43 14.14 9.81
C THR A 64 12.94 13.30 10.99
N LEU A 65 11.70 13.52 11.39
CA LEU A 65 11.04 12.75 12.45
C LEU A 65 10.47 11.42 11.94
N GLU A 66 10.41 10.43 12.82
CA GLU A 66 9.61 9.23 12.57
C GLU A 66 8.12 9.56 12.75
N VAL A 67 7.34 9.39 11.69
CA VAL A 67 5.92 9.77 11.65
C VAL A 67 5.03 8.56 11.34
N VAL A 68 3.96 8.38 12.09
CA VAL A 68 2.95 7.32 11.85
C VAL A 68 1.81 7.81 10.96
N THR A 69 0.90 6.88 10.62
CA THR A 69 -0.25 7.17 9.76
C THR A 69 -1.11 8.31 10.34
N GLY A 70 -1.44 9.29 9.51
CA GLY A 70 -2.18 10.49 9.94
C GLY A 70 -1.29 11.66 10.36
N GLY A 71 0.04 11.57 10.21
CA GLY A 71 0.96 12.69 10.40
C GLY A 71 1.44 12.90 11.84
N PHE A 72 1.22 11.92 12.74
CA PHE A 72 1.65 12.01 14.13
C PHE A 72 3.13 11.61 14.26
N ALA A 73 3.98 12.52 14.72
CA ALA A 73 5.36 12.22 15.10
C ALA A 73 5.42 11.32 16.34
N THR A 74 6.30 10.31 16.33
CA THR A 74 6.60 9.47 17.51
C THR A 74 7.55 10.16 18.49
N GLY A 75 8.24 11.23 18.05
CA GLY A 75 9.32 11.90 18.79
C GLY A 75 10.71 11.34 18.47
N ASN A 76 10.80 10.19 17.79
CA ASN A 76 12.08 9.64 17.35
C ASN A 76 12.63 10.40 16.13
N LEU A 77 13.95 10.51 16.06
CA LEU A 77 14.66 11.11 14.92
C LEU A 77 15.07 10.00 13.95
N SER A 78 14.79 10.13 12.65
CA SER A 78 15.00 9.06 11.67
C SER A 78 16.48 8.79 11.38
N ALA A 79 17.32 9.84 11.43
CA ALA A 79 18.79 9.71 11.37
C ALA A 79 19.41 9.45 12.75
N GLY A 80 18.60 9.26 13.80
CA GLY A 80 19.04 9.01 15.16
C GLY A 80 18.59 7.63 15.66
N GLY A 81 18.45 7.50 16.98
CA GLY A 81 18.07 6.24 17.64
C GLY A 81 19.25 5.29 17.85
N GLU A 82 18.96 4.00 17.96
CA GLU A 82 19.98 2.95 18.13
C GLU A 82 20.97 2.92 16.97
N LEU A 83 22.25 2.67 17.27
CA LEU A 83 23.30 2.55 16.25
C LEU A 83 22.96 1.41 15.29
N THR A 84 22.94 1.73 14.00
CA THR A 84 22.83 0.77 12.90
C THR A 84 24.03 -0.18 12.88
N GLU A 85 23.88 -1.33 12.20
CA GLU A 85 24.99 -2.28 12.00
C GLU A 85 26.20 -1.60 11.36
N TYR A 86 25.96 -0.77 10.33
CA TYR A 86 26.99 0.03 9.68
C TYR A 86 27.68 1.03 10.62
N GLU A 87 26.94 1.74 11.48
CA GLU A 87 27.54 2.64 12.49
C GLU A 87 28.45 1.87 13.46
N ARG A 88 28.05 0.65 13.86
CA ARG A 88 28.86 -0.20 14.75
C ARG A 88 30.12 -0.70 14.07
N GLU A 89 30.03 -1.14 12.82
CA GLU A 89 31.19 -1.54 12.02
C GLU A 89 32.17 -0.37 11.85
N LEU A 90 31.64 0.81 11.55
CA LEU A 90 32.46 2.01 11.38
C LEU A 90 33.14 2.42 12.70
N ALA A 91 32.41 2.38 13.82
CA ALA A 91 32.95 2.63 15.15
C ALA A 91 34.11 1.69 15.52
N VAL A 92 34.06 0.43 15.09
CA VAL A 92 35.15 -0.55 15.29
C VAL A 92 36.34 -0.27 14.37
N SER A 93 36.09 0.20 13.16
CA SER A 93 37.15 0.43 12.15
C SER A 93 37.97 1.69 12.40
N ILE A 94 37.39 2.72 13.04
CA ILE A 94 38.03 4.01 13.27
C ILE A 94 38.72 4.03 14.64
N PRO A 95 40.04 4.29 14.71
CA PRO A 95 40.73 4.45 15.99
C PRO A 95 40.20 5.64 16.79
N GLY A 96 39.98 5.45 18.10
CA GLY A 96 39.65 6.54 19.03
C GLY A 96 38.16 6.82 19.23
N ILE A 97 37.26 6.04 18.62
CA ILE A 97 35.81 6.15 18.87
C ILE A 97 35.48 5.67 20.29
N ARG A 98 34.83 6.53 21.09
CA ARG A 98 34.49 6.23 22.49
C ARG A 98 33.14 5.52 22.58
N PRO A 99 33.05 4.41 23.36
CA PRO A 99 31.77 3.77 23.62
C PRO A 99 30.77 4.73 24.28
N GLY A 100 29.53 4.77 23.78
CA GLY A 100 28.48 5.70 24.20
C GLY A 100 28.54 7.09 23.56
N PHE A 101 29.61 7.43 22.82
CA PHE A 101 29.75 8.67 22.06
C PHE A 101 30.01 8.40 20.57
N GLU A 102 29.69 7.19 20.09
CA GLU A 102 30.08 6.71 18.77
C GLU A 102 29.63 7.66 17.66
N ARG A 103 28.39 8.15 17.72
CA ARG A 103 27.84 9.03 16.69
C ARG A 103 28.53 10.39 16.64
N LEU A 104 28.82 10.99 17.80
CA LEU A 104 29.57 12.24 17.91
C LEU A 104 30.97 12.06 17.31
N ASP A 105 31.67 11.02 17.73
CA ASP A 105 33.06 10.78 17.36
C ASP A 105 33.17 10.41 15.87
N ILE A 106 32.22 9.64 15.31
CA ILE A 106 32.19 9.33 13.88
C ILE A 106 31.90 10.60 13.05
N ASN A 107 30.92 11.42 13.44
CA ASN A 107 30.63 12.67 12.72
C ASN A 107 31.86 13.60 12.77
N ALA A 108 32.54 13.71 13.91
CA ALA A 108 33.75 14.49 14.07
C ALA A 108 34.93 13.91 13.26
N TRP A 109 35.08 12.60 13.21
CA TRP A 109 36.12 11.93 12.41
C TRP A 109 36.01 12.27 10.93
N HIS A 110 34.79 12.36 10.38
CA HIS A 110 34.57 12.77 8.99
C HIS A 110 35.01 14.21 8.66
N LEU A 111 35.28 15.04 9.68
CA LEU A 111 35.84 16.39 9.52
C LEU A 111 37.38 16.43 9.63
N THR A 112 38.02 15.30 9.93
CA THR A 112 39.49 15.16 9.87
C THR A 112 39.97 14.99 8.43
N ASP A 113 41.27 15.13 8.18
CA ASP A 113 41.86 14.95 6.84
C ASP A 113 41.53 13.56 6.27
N ASP A 114 41.72 12.48 7.05
CA ASP A 114 41.39 11.10 6.65
C ASP A 114 39.90 10.92 6.33
N GLY A 115 39.04 11.53 7.16
CA GLY A 115 37.59 11.47 7.01
C GLY A 115 37.09 12.22 5.77
N LEU A 116 37.65 13.40 5.51
CA LEU A 116 37.36 14.18 4.31
C LEU A 116 37.84 13.48 3.05
N GLU A 117 39.04 12.89 3.06
CA GLU A 117 39.54 12.08 1.94
C GLU A 117 38.62 10.89 1.65
N SER A 118 38.12 10.22 2.70
CA SER A 118 37.11 9.17 2.56
C SER A 118 35.84 9.67 1.86
N LEU A 119 35.31 10.83 2.28
CA LEU A 119 34.12 11.43 1.65
C LEU A 119 34.36 11.90 0.22
N HIS A 120 35.52 12.48 -0.09
CA HIS A 120 35.90 12.86 -1.45
C HIS A 120 36.00 11.66 -2.37
N SER A 121 36.61 10.57 -1.90
CA SER A 121 36.69 9.31 -2.64
C SER A 121 35.29 8.77 -2.98
N ARG A 122 34.36 8.87 -2.02
CA ARG A 122 32.96 8.48 -2.23
C ARG A 122 32.22 9.39 -3.21
N LEU A 123 32.42 10.69 -3.13
CA LEU A 123 31.87 11.65 -4.10
C LEU A 123 32.37 11.36 -5.52
N ALA A 124 33.66 11.07 -5.67
CA ALA A 124 34.26 10.74 -6.96
C ALA A 124 33.74 9.41 -7.54
N ARG A 125 33.54 8.40 -6.70
CA ARG A 125 33.06 7.06 -7.12
C ARG A 125 31.54 6.94 -7.17
N CYS A 126 30.82 7.85 -6.52
CA CYS A 126 29.37 7.77 -6.31
C CYS A 126 28.90 6.46 -5.64
N ASP A 127 29.71 5.91 -4.73
CA ASP A 127 29.50 4.60 -4.06
C ASP A 127 28.86 4.73 -2.66
N TYR A 128 27.82 5.56 -2.56
CA TYR A 128 27.13 5.87 -1.31
C TYR A 128 25.61 5.79 -1.44
N ALA A 129 24.93 5.57 -0.32
CA ALA A 129 23.48 5.61 -0.21
C ALA A 129 23.04 6.64 0.85
N VAL A 130 22.01 7.41 0.48
CA VAL A 130 21.34 8.39 1.35
C VAL A 130 19.93 7.87 1.59
N ASP A 131 19.68 7.33 2.76
CA ASP A 131 18.40 6.79 3.19
C ASP A 131 17.53 7.87 3.85
N VAL A 132 18.17 8.77 4.60
CA VAL A 132 17.56 9.96 5.21
C VAL A 132 18.34 11.20 4.78
N PRO A 133 17.67 12.36 4.52
CA PRO A 133 18.33 13.51 3.93
C PRO A 133 19.57 14.02 4.68
N GLU A 134 19.58 13.89 6.01
CA GLU A 134 20.65 14.32 6.91
C GLU A 134 22.01 13.70 6.54
N GLU A 135 22.01 12.47 6.03
CA GLU A 135 23.24 11.74 5.66
C GLU A 135 24.01 12.38 4.50
N ALA A 136 23.37 13.30 3.76
CA ALA A 136 24.02 14.05 2.70
C ALA A 136 24.76 15.31 3.19
N ALA A 137 24.63 15.69 4.46
CA ALA A 137 25.19 16.93 4.98
C ALA A 137 26.72 16.93 4.93
N LEU A 138 27.39 15.87 5.44
CA LEU A 138 28.85 15.80 5.42
C LEU A 138 29.42 15.56 4.01
N LEU A 139 28.69 14.89 3.12
CA LEU A 139 29.03 14.85 1.69
C LEU A 139 29.07 16.25 1.09
N THR A 140 28.09 17.09 1.43
CA THR A 140 28.04 18.48 0.97
C THR A 140 29.17 19.31 1.56
N VAL A 141 29.50 19.12 2.85
CA VAL A 141 30.68 19.75 3.48
C VAL A 141 31.96 19.36 2.76
N ALA A 142 32.17 18.08 2.49
CA ALA A 142 33.35 17.59 1.77
C ALA A 142 33.44 18.23 0.38
N TRP A 143 32.33 18.29 -0.37
CA TRP A 143 32.29 18.96 -1.67
C TRP A 143 32.67 20.46 -1.55
N LEU A 144 32.11 21.20 -0.59
CA LEU A 144 32.44 22.62 -0.37
C LEU A 144 33.92 22.84 -0.06
N VAL A 145 34.51 21.99 0.78
CA VAL A 145 35.95 22.03 1.09
C VAL A 145 36.79 21.76 -0.16
N GLY A 146 36.41 20.78 -0.97
CA GLY A 146 37.07 20.48 -2.25
C GLY A 146 37.04 21.65 -3.24
N GLN A 147 35.96 22.44 -3.21
CA GLN A 147 35.79 23.66 -4.01
C GLN A 147 36.40 24.92 -3.35
N GLN A 148 37.16 24.78 -2.27
CA GLN A 148 37.77 25.88 -1.50
C GLN A 148 36.75 26.88 -0.91
N ARG A 149 35.50 26.46 -0.69
CA ARG A 149 34.42 27.27 -0.09
C ARG A 149 34.34 27.07 1.43
N THR A 150 35.47 27.25 2.11
CA THR A 150 35.65 26.92 3.54
C THR A 150 34.68 27.66 4.46
N GLU A 151 34.38 28.93 4.19
CA GLU A 151 33.42 29.71 5.01
C GLU A 151 32.01 29.12 4.99
N GLN A 152 31.56 28.63 3.82
CA GLN A 152 30.23 28.02 3.69
C GLN A 152 30.20 26.62 4.31
N ALA A 153 31.29 25.86 4.19
CA ALA A 153 31.44 24.59 4.87
C ALA A 153 31.38 24.79 6.40
N ARG A 154 32.08 25.78 6.94
CA ARG A 154 32.05 26.15 8.36
C ARG A 154 30.66 26.56 8.82
N ALA A 155 29.99 27.45 8.08
CA ALA A 155 28.63 27.87 8.39
C ALA A 155 27.65 26.69 8.40
N LEU A 156 27.81 25.72 7.49
CA LEU A 156 27.00 24.50 7.49
C LEU A 156 27.30 23.64 8.73
N ILE A 157 28.58 23.46 9.09
CA ILE A 157 29.00 22.73 10.30
C ILE A 157 28.45 23.38 11.56
N ASP A 158 28.44 24.72 11.65
CA ASP A 158 27.89 25.44 12.80
C ASP A 158 26.39 25.16 13.01
N VAL A 159 25.65 24.85 11.92
CA VAL A 159 24.23 24.48 11.98
C VAL A 159 24.01 23.02 12.41
N ILE A 160 24.82 22.09 11.92
CA ILE A 160 24.63 20.63 12.16
C ILE A 160 25.40 20.10 13.37
N GLY A 161 26.51 20.74 13.73
CA GLY A 161 27.42 20.37 14.83
C GLY A 161 26.73 20.17 16.18
N PRO A 162 25.77 21.04 16.58
CA PRO A 162 25.00 20.85 17.82
C PRO A 162 24.22 19.53 17.93
N PHE A 163 24.08 18.78 16.83
CA PHE A 163 23.33 17.53 16.77
C PHE A 163 24.20 16.30 16.49
N PHE A 164 25.54 16.43 16.49
CA PHE A 164 26.45 15.34 16.14
C PHE A 164 26.37 14.13 17.07
N ASP A 165 25.97 14.32 18.33
CA ASP A 165 25.76 13.24 19.29
C ASP A 165 24.46 12.47 19.03
N ARG A 166 23.48 13.08 18.36
CA ARG A 166 22.12 12.52 18.20
C ARG A 166 21.81 12.06 16.77
N LEU A 167 22.35 12.71 15.75
CA LEU A 167 22.00 12.50 14.34
C LEU A 167 23.21 12.03 13.50
N ARG A 168 22.97 11.08 12.60
CA ARG A 168 23.92 10.64 11.59
C ARG A 168 23.90 11.61 10.40
N PHE A 169 25.07 12.17 10.06
CA PHE A 169 25.23 13.12 8.94
C PHE A 169 26.11 12.60 7.80
N PHE A 170 26.46 11.32 7.83
CA PHE A 170 27.27 10.62 6.83
C PHE A 170 26.47 9.49 6.17
N PRO A 171 26.75 9.16 4.90
CA PRO A 171 26.02 8.13 4.16
C PRO A 171 26.48 6.71 4.50
N SER A 172 25.64 5.74 4.15
CA SER A 172 26.03 4.33 4.09
C SER A 172 26.74 4.01 2.76
N ILE A 173 27.43 2.86 2.70
CA ILE A 173 28.14 2.42 1.48
C ILE A 173 27.14 1.81 0.49
N SER A 174 27.25 2.18 -0.79
CA SER A 174 26.51 1.56 -1.88
C SER A 174 27.48 1.02 -2.92
N THR A 175 27.37 -0.26 -3.27
CA THR A 175 28.22 -0.90 -4.28
C THR A 175 27.64 -0.83 -5.70
N GLN A 176 26.65 0.05 -5.93
CA GLN A 176 25.86 0.03 -7.16
C GLN A 176 26.08 1.24 -8.07
N LEU A 177 26.03 0.98 -9.37
CA LEU A 177 26.02 2.03 -10.39
C LEU A 177 24.67 2.77 -10.38
N PRO A 178 24.66 4.09 -10.65
CA PRO A 178 23.42 4.85 -10.79
C PRO A 178 22.52 4.26 -11.88
N ILE A 179 21.31 3.83 -11.52
CA ILE A 179 20.32 3.32 -12.47
C ILE A 179 19.81 4.50 -13.32
N SER A 180 19.70 4.28 -14.63
CA SER A 180 19.04 5.22 -15.56
C SER A 180 17.60 5.47 -15.13
N ALA A 181 17.17 6.73 -14.99
CA ALA A 181 15.80 7.02 -14.55
C ALA A 181 14.72 6.65 -15.59
N ALA A 182 15.12 6.26 -16.81
CA ALA A 182 14.19 5.75 -17.81
C ALA A 182 13.65 4.35 -17.47
N GLN A 183 14.40 3.55 -16.70
CA GLN A 183 13.98 2.23 -16.26
C GLN A 183 13.91 2.18 -14.75
N VAL A 184 12.76 1.73 -14.27
CA VAL A 184 12.38 1.81 -12.87
C VAL A 184 11.83 0.47 -12.41
N HIS A 185 11.91 0.21 -11.11
CA HIS A 185 11.32 -0.96 -10.48
C HIS A 185 10.66 -0.57 -9.16
N ILE A 186 9.69 -1.37 -8.74
CA ILE A 186 8.82 -1.12 -7.57
C ILE A 186 9.38 -1.78 -6.31
N VAL A 187 10.01 -2.93 -6.52
CA VAL A 187 10.53 -3.85 -5.51
C VAL A 187 11.84 -4.40 -6.03
N ASP A 188 12.84 -4.49 -5.17
CA ASP A 188 14.16 -4.95 -5.56
C ASP A 188 14.23 -6.49 -5.55
N ALA A 189 15.18 -7.05 -6.31
CA ALA A 189 15.39 -8.50 -6.36
C ALA A 189 15.68 -9.11 -4.96
N GLY A 190 16.38 -8.36 -4.10
CA GLY A 190 16.69 -8.74 -2.71
C GLY A 190 15.45 -8.83 -1.82
N GLU A 191 14.51 -7.90 -1.95
CA GLU A 191 13.23 -7.96 -1.23
C GLU A 191 12.42 -9.18 -1.66
N ILE A 192 12.37 -9.48 -2.97
CA ILE A 192 11.69 -10.66 -3.49
C ILE A 192 12.39 -11.95 -3.04
N LYS A 193 13.73 -11.99 -3.03
CA LYS A 193 14.49 -13.11 -2.48
C LYS A 193 14.14 -13.37 -1.02
N GLN A 194 14.09 -12.32 -0.18
CA GLN A 194 13.73 -12.47 1.23
C GLN A 194 12.28 -12.94 1.40
N LEU A 195 11.36 -12.38 0.59
CA LEU A 195 9.96 -12.80 0.57
C LEU A 195 9.83 -14.28 0.24
N LEU A 196 10.46 -14.74 -0.86
CA LEU A 196 10.38 -16.12 -1.31
C LEU A 196 11.07 -17.10 -0.34
N SER A 197 12.19 -16.70 0.27
CA SER A 197 12.90 -17.49 1.29
C SER A 197 12.09 -17.68 2.59
N SER A 198 11.20 -16.73 2.91
CA SER A 198 10.43 -16.71 4.15
C SER A 198 8.99 -17.21 4.01
N LEU A 199 8.61 -17.73 2.83
CA LEU A 199 7.25 -18.25 2.62
C LEU A 199 7.01 -19.47 3.54
N PRO A 200 5.96 -19.44 4.38
CA PRO A 200 5.62 -20.59 5.21
C PRO A 200 5.00 -21.71 4.37
N SER A 201 5.07 -22.93 4.89
CA SER A 201 4.22 -24.02 4.41
C SER A 201 2.75 -23.69 4.69
N GLN A 202 1.86 -24.08 3.78
CA GLN A 202 0.44 -23.85 3.95
C GLN A 202 -0.11 -24.92 4.90
N ALA A 203 -0.45 -24.55 6.13
CA ALA A 203 -0.83 -25.50 7.18
C ALA A 203 -1.93 -26.49 6.75
N GLN A 204 -2.94 -26.02 5.99
CA GLN A 204 -4.00 -26.89 5.46
C GLN A 204 -3.47 -27.95 4.48
N ILE A 205 -2.49 -27.61 3.65
CA ILE A 205 -1.88 -28.54 2.68
C ILE A 205 -1.00 -29.55 3.42
N VAL A 206 -0.22 -29.10 4.41
CA VAL A 206 0.59 -29.98 5.26
C VAL A 206 -0.28 -31.01 5.97
N VAL A 207 -1.38 -30.56 6.61
CA VAL A 207 -2.35 -31.44 7.28
C VAL A 207 -3.01 -32.40 6.29
N GLN A 208 -3.39 -31.93 5.11
CA GLN A 208 -3.97 -32.76 4.06
C GLN A 208 -2.98 -33.86 3.62
N LYS A 209 -1.73 -33.49 3.35
CA LYS A 209 -0.68 -34.40 2.91
C LYS A 209 -0.38 -35.45 3.97
N GLN A 210 -0.15 -35.02 5.22
CA GLN A 210 0.05 -35.93 6.34
C GLN A 210 -1.15 -36.88 6.51
N THR A 211 -2.39 -36.36 6.41
CA THR A 211 -3.60 -37.18 6.52
C THR A 211 -3.64 -38.26 5.43
N ILE A 212 -3.37 -37.91 4.17
CA ILE A 212 -3.43 -38.85 3.05
C ILE A 212 -2.28 -39.85 3.06
N GLU A 213 -1.06 -39.43 3.38
CA GLU A 213 0.14 -40.27 3.34
C GLU A 213 0.26 -41.20 4.56
N THR A 214 -0.28 -40.81 5.72
CA THR A 214 -0.07 -41.56 6.97
C THR A 214 -1.36 -42.03 7.64
N ARG A 215 -2.33 -41.13 7.82
CA ARG A 215 -3.52 -41.41 8.64
C ARG A 215 -4.52 -42.31 7.92
N LEU A 216 -4.80 -42.03 6.65
CA LEU A 216 -5.78 -42.77 5.86
C LEU A 216 -5.35 -44.23 5.63
N PRO A 217 -4.08 -44.53 5.24
CA PRO A 217 -3.64 -45.92 5.10
C PRO A 217 -3.75 -46.73 6.40
N LEU A 218 -3.39 -46.14 7.55
CA LEU A 218 -3.58 -46.81 8.84
C LEU A 218 -5.06 -47.06 9.14
N TYR A 219 -5.93 -46.11 8.83
CA TYR A 219 -7.37 -46.29 9.03
C TYR A 219 -7.92 -47.43 8.16
N ASP A 220 -7.49 -47.51 6.90
CA ASP A 220 -7.84 -48.60 5.99
C ASP A 220 -7.37 -49.95 6.56
N SER A 221 -6.11 -50.02 7.00
CA SER A 221 -5.55 -51.22 7.64
C SER A 221 -6.32 -51.63 8.89
N ALA A 222 -6.74 -50.69 9.74
CA ALA A 222 -7.53 -50.99 10.93
C ALA A 222 -8.93 -51.54 10.56
N VAL A 223 -9.56 -51.00 9.51
CA VAL A 223 -10.84 -51.49 9.01
C VAL A 223 -10.69 -52.89 8.41
N SER A 224 -9.72 -53.12 7.52
CA SER A 224 -9.41 -54.45 6.97
C SER A 224 -9.14 -55.46 8.08
N HIS A 225 -8.36 -55.07 9.09
CA HIS A 225 -8.04 -55.95 10.21
C HIS A 225 -9.26 -56.34 11.04
N PHE A 226 -10.20 -55.42 11.27
CA PHE A 226 -11.47 -55.75 11.93
C PHE A 226 -12.37 -56.62 11.06
N LEU A 227 -12.40 -56.43 9.74
CA LEU A 227 -13.21 -57.25 8.81
C LEU A 227 -12.85 -58.76 8.91
N LEU A 228 -11.59 -59.09 9.19
CA LEU A 228 -11.16 -60.47 9.44
C LEU A 228 -11.85 -61.15 10.65
N THR A 229 -12.45 -60.36 11.54
CA THR A 229 -13.11 -60.85 12.76
C THR A 229 -14.61 -61.07 12.62
N TYR A 230 -15.18 -60.77 11.45
CA TYR A 230 -16.62 -60.82 11.22
C TYR A 230 -17.11 -62.25 11.05
N VAL A 231 -18.14 -62.62 11.80
CA VAL A 231 -18.92 -63.84 11.57
C VAL A 231 -20.40 -63.47 11.59
N ALA A 232 -21.13 -63.86 10.54
CA ALA A 232 -22.57 -63.55 10.39
C ALA A 232 -22.91 -62.06 10.59
N GLY A 233 -22.05 -61.16 10.09
CA GLY A 233 -22.26 -59.71 10.15
C GLY A 233 -21.97 -59.05 11.51
N TRP A 234 -21.25 -59.72 12.41
CA TRP A 234 -20.82 -59.18 13.71
C TRP A 234 -19.30 -59.25 13.87
N PRO A 235 -18.61 -58.14 14.21
CA PRO A 235 -17.17 -58.11 14.49
C PRO A 235 -16.84 -58.85 15.80
N CYS A 236 -15.54 -59.10 16.02
CA CYS A 236 -14.99 -59.65 17.27
C CYS A 236 -15.50 -61.06 17.61
N ARG A 237 -15.85 -61.87 16.59
CA ARG A 237 -16.38 -63.23 16.74
C ARG A 237 -15.34 -64.32 16.47
N ASN A 238 -14.39 -64.04 15.60
CA ASN A 238 -13.27 -64.93 15.28
C ASN A 238 -11.98 -64.10 15.24
N TYR A 239 -10.87 -64.66 15.69
CA TYR A 239 -9.56 -64.00 15.64
C TYR A 239 -8.55 -64.95 14.98
N PRO A 240 -8.13 -64.65 13.73
CA PRO A 240 -7.09 -65.43 13.06
C PRO A 240 -5.76 -65.46 13.84
N SER A 241 -4.93 -66.48 13.59
CA SER A 241 -3.58 -66.56 14.17
C SER A 241 -2.75 -65.33 13.78
N GLY A 242 -2.07 -64.69 14.73
CA GLY A 242 -1.28 -63.48 14.47
C GLY A 242 -2.08 -62.17 14.48
N TRP A 243 -3.40 -62.22 14.68
CA TRP A 243 -4.26 -61.03 14.64
C TRP A 243 -3.95 -60.05 15.77
N ARG A 244 -3.66 -60.54 16.99
CA ARG A 244 -3.46 -59.69 18.17
C ARG A 244 -2.17 -58.91 18.10
N GLU A 245 -1.11 -59.52 17.59
CA GLU A 245 0.20 -58.93 17.38
C GLU A 245 0.12 -57.74 16.40
N LEU A 246 -0.50 -57.96 15.24
CA LEU A 246 -0.70 -56.92 14.22
C LEU A 246 -1.65 -55.81 14.70
N ALA A 247 -2.69 -56.14 15.48
CA ALA A 247 -3.59 -55.14 16.07
C ALA A 247 -2.85 -54.22 17.08
N ALA A 248 -1.91 -54.78 17.85
CA ALA A 248 -1.07 -54.01 18.78
C ALA A 248 -0.08 -53.11 18.03
N GLU A 249 0.51 -53.59 16.93
CA GLU A 249 1.39 -52.80 16.07
C GLU A 249 0.66 -51.59 15.45
N LEU A 250 -0.54 -51.81 14.89
CA LEU A 250 -1.37 -50.75 14.32
C LEU A 250 -1.77 -49.68 15.36
N GLU A 251 -2.08 -50.08 16.61
CA GLU A 251 -2.34 -49.13 17.71
C GLU A 251 -1.10 -48.29 18.03
N VAL A 252 0.08 -48.91 18.07
CA VAL A 252 1.35 -48.21 18.34
C VAL A 252 1.68 -47.23 17.22
N ASP A 253 1.55 -47.64 15.97
CA ASP A 253 1.83 -46.79 14.81
C ASP A 253 0.87 -45.60 14.71
N PHE A 254 -0.41 -45.80 15.03
CA PHE A 254 -1.37 -44.70 15.11
C PHE A 254 -1.02 -43.72 16.24
N LYS A 255 -0.62 -44.21 17.43
CA LYS A 255 -0.19 -43.35 18.56
C LYS A 255 1.07 -42.54 18.25
N ARG A 256 1.98 -43.08 17.44
CA ARG A 256 3.20 -42.37 17.01
C ARG A 256 2.92 -41.13 16.15
N LEU A 257 1.76 -41.03 15.49
CA LEU A 257 1.41 -39.88 14.64
C LEU A 257 1.14 -38.57 15.39
N GLY A 258 0.91 -38.61 16.72
CA GLY A 258 0.87 -37.41 17.58
C GLY A 258 -0.09 -36.29 17.10
N ILE A 259 -1.35 -36.61 16.83
CA ILE A 259 -2.33 -35.65 16.27
C ILE A 259 -2.98 -34.78 17.37
N ASP A 260 -3.17 -33.49 17.11
CA ASP A 260 -3.76 -32.51 18.03
C ASP A 260 -5.22 -32.84 18.39
N ARG A 261 -5.52 -32.86 19.69
CA ARG A 261 -6.69 -33.49 20.33
C ARG A 261 -7.90 -32.55 20.39
N ARG A 262 -8.42 -32.10 19.24
CA ARG A 262 -9.66 -31.32 19.20
C ARG A 262 -10.77 -32.10 18.50
N SER A 263 -11.59 -32.74 19.34
CA SER A 263 -12.74 -33.65 19.09
C SER A 263 -12.39 -35.14 18.91
N SER A 264 -13.16 -36.02 19.59
CA SER A 264 -13.01 -37.48 19.49
C SER A 264 -13.46 -37.95 18.12
N ASP A 265 -12.50 -38.18 17.23
CA ASP A 265 -12.78 -38.67 15.89
C ASP A 265 -13.12 -40.17 15.94
N ARG A 266 -14.06 -40.63 15.08
CA ARG A 266 -14.43 -42.06 14.96
C ARG A 266 -13.22 -42.95 14.67
N VAL A 267 -12.20 -42.39 14.02
CA VAL A 267 -10.92 -43.07 13.74
C VAL A 267 -10.17 -43.36 15.05
N GLU A 268 -10.08 -42.39 15.95
CA GLU A 268 -9.39 -42.57 17.25
C GLU A 268 -10.14 -43.57 18.14
N GLU A 269 -11.46 -43.53 18.13
CA GLU A 269 -12.31 -44.53 18.80
C GLU A 269 -12.02 -45.95 18.27
N LEU A 270 -11.90 -46.12 16.94
CA LEU A 270 -11.60 -47.42 16.34
C LEU A 270 -10.21 -47.96 16.78
N PHE A 271 -9.17 -47.13 16.77
CA PHE A 271 -7.83 -47.53 17.22
C PHE A 271 -7.76 -47.82 18.72
N SER A 272 -8.49 -47.07 19.55
CA SER A 272 -8.60 -47.37 20.98
C SER A 272 -9.25 -48.74 21.22
N LEU A 273 -10.30 -49.05 20.46
CA LEU A 273 -10.99 -50.34 20.55
C LEU A 273 -10.14 -51.48 20.00
N LEU A 274 -9.37 -51.22 18.93
CA LEU A 274 -8.38 -52.16 18.38
C LEU A 274 -7.33 -52.53 19.43
N GLY A 275 -6.81 -51.53 20.14
CA GLY A 275 -5.84 -51.70 21.22
C GLY A 275 -6.37 -52.39 22.47
N GLN A 276 -7.64 -52.19 22.79
CA GLN A 276 -8.30 -52.93 23.86
C GLN A 276 -8.46 -54.41 23.46
N CYS A 277 -8.89 -54.65 22.22
CA CYS A 277 -9.11 -55.98 21.67
C CYS A 277 -7.82 -56.80 21.54
N SER A 278 -6.69 -56.16 21.22
CA SER A 278 -5.39 -56.84 21.10
C SER A 278 -4.89 -57.37 22.45
N ARG A 279 -5.09 -56.60 23.53
CA ARG A 279 -4.71 -56.95 24.91
C ARG A 279 -5.63 -58.01 25.50
N ASP A 280 -6.94 -57.75 25.43
CA ASP A 280 -7.95 -58.63 25.98
C ASP A 280 -9.29 -58.49 25.22
N ALA A 281 -9.55 -59.43 24.32
CA ALA A 281 -10.77 -59.47 23.51
C ALA A 281 -12.04 -59.69 24.35
N GLU A 282 -11.97 -60.32 25.52
CA GLU A 282 -13.13 -60.58 26.39
C GLU A 282 -13.53 -59.33 27.20
N SER A 283 -12.65 -58.33 27.27
CA SER A 283 -12.91 -57.06 27.94
C SER A 283 -13.87 -56.12 27.19
N LEU A 284 -14.21 -56.43 25.92
CA LEU A 284 -15.11 -55.61 25.10
C LEU A 284 -16.57 -55.79 25.53
N THR A 285 -17.24 -54.68 25.85
CA THR A 285 -18.69 -54.68 26.10
C THR A 285 -19.49 -54.81 24.80
N GLY A 286 -20.72 -55.35 24.87
CA GLY A 286 -21.61 -55.43 23.70
C GLY A 286 -21.87 -54.08 23.02
N ARG A 287 -21.84 -52.98 23.78
CA ARG A 287 -21.92 -51.61 23.25
C ARG A 287 -20.70 -51.25 22.41
N GLN A 288 -19.50 -51.59 22.86
CA GLN A 288 -18.26 -51.35 22.13
C GLN A 288 -18.17 -52.17 20.84
N VAL A 289 -18.58 -53.44 20.89
CA VAL A 289 -18.71 -54.29 19.68
C VAL A 289 -19.69 -53.68 18.68
N GLY A 290 -20.82 -53.15 19.16
CA GLY A 290 -21.77 -52.40 18.32
C GLY A 290 -21.17 -51.11 17.71
N ARG A 291 -20.28 -50.41 18.42
CA ARG A 291 -19.56 -49.25 17.88
C ARG A 291 -18.54 -49.61 16.81
N ILE A 292 -17.75 -50.67 17.03
CA ILE A 292 -16.82 -51.21 16.01
C ILE A 292 -17.59 -51.52 14.73
N ARG A 293 -18.71 -52.24 14.87
CA ARG A 293 -19.60 -52.57 13.75
C ARG A 293 -20.07 -51.33 13.01
N GLN A 294 -20.60 -50.34 13.74
CA GLN A 294 -21.08 -49.11 13.13
C GLN A 294 -19.98 -48.37 12.35
N ILE A 295 -18.78 -48.24 12.93
CA ILE A 295 -17.68 -47.51 12.30
C ILE A 295 -17.20 -48.23 11.03
N VAL A 296 -17.04 -49.55 11.09
CA VAL A 296 -16.58 -50.38 9.96
C VAL A 296 -17.65 -50.47 8.86
N ASP A 297 -18.91 -50.74 9.21
CA ASP A 297 -20.01 -50.82 8.23
C ASP A 297 -20.24 -49.47 7.54
N ASP A 298 -20.16 -48.34 8.27
CA ASP A 298 -20.26 -47.00 7.69
C ASP A 298 -19.09 -46.70 6.73
N PHE A 299 -17.88 -47.15 7.07
CA PHE A 299 -16.72 -47.02 6.18
C PHE A 299 -16.94 -47.81 4.90
N VAL A 300 -17.24 -49.11 5.00
CA VAL A 300 -17.40 -49.99 3.84
C VAL A 300 -18.54 -49.54 2.94
N ARG A 301 -19.67 -49.08 3.52
CA ARG A 301 -20.79 -48.54 2.75
C ARG A 301 -20.42 -47.30 1.95
N LYS A 302 -19.57 -46.44 2.52
CA LYS A 302 -19.17 -45.16 1.91
C LYS A 302 -18.00 -45.30 0.92
N HIS A 303 -17.07 -46.20 1.20
CA HIS A 303 -15.77 -46.25 0.54
C HIS A 303 -15.46 -47.59 -0.15
N GLY A 304 -16.30 -48.62 0.03
CA GLY A 304 -16.03 -49.99 -0.39
C GLY A 304 -15.13 -50.74 0.61
N ASP A 305 -14.91 -52.02 0.34
CA ASP A 305 -13.91 -52.82 1.05
C ASP A 305 -12.52 -52.19 0.85
N PRO A 306 -11.70 -51.98 1.91
CA PRO A 306 -10.40 -51.34 1.76
C PRO A 306 -9.45 -52.08 0.80
N ASP A 307 -9.59 -53.40 0.67
CA ASP A 307 -8.78 -54.24 -0.22
C ASP A 307 -9.36 -54.33 -1.64
N SER A 308 -10.51 -53.67 -1.90
CA SER A 308 -11.11 -53.64 -3.24
C SER A 308 -10.29 -52.82 -4.23
N ALA A 309 -10.27 -53.27 -5.50
CA ALA A 309 -9.57 -52.56 -6.58
C ALA A 309 -10.03 -51.09 -6.72
N SER A 310 -11.31 -50.80 -6.49
CA SER A 310 -11.85 -49.43 -6.51
C SER A 310 -11.30 -48.56 -5.39
N HIS A 311 -11.12 -49.10 -4.18
CA HIS A 311 -10.61 -48.36 -3.03
C HIS A 311 -9.11 -48.09 -3.17
N LEU A 312 -8.35 -49.10 -3.61
CA LEU A 312 -6.92 -48.96 -3.91
C LEU A 312 -6.67 -47.90 -5.00
N ALA A 313 -7.50 -47.89 -6.06
CA ALA A 313 -7.45 -46.85 -7.08
C ALA A 313 -7.78 -45.45 -6.53
N LEU A 314 -8.75 -45.33 -5.61
CA LEU A 314 -9.05 -44.08 -4.92
C LEU A 314 -7.85 -43.58 -4.09
N ARG A 315 -7.18 -44.46 -3.35
CA ARG A 315 -5.98 -44.12 -2.57
C ARG A 315 -4.80 -43.74 -3.45
N ALA A 316 -4.56 -44.47 -4.54
CA ALA A 316 -3.54 -44.11 -5.53
C ALA A 316 -3.80 -42.71 -6.12
N ASN A 317 -5.06 -42.38 -6.42
CA ASN A 317 -5.44 -41.06 -6.89
C ASN A 317 -5.20 -39.98 -5.82
N GLN A 318 -5.56 -40.20 -4.56
CA GLN A 318 -5.31 -39.26 -3.47
C GLN A 318 -3.81 -39.03 -3.23
N LEU A 319 -3.00 -40.09 -3.25
CA LEU A 319 -1.55 -40.00 -3.17
C LEU A 319 -0.98 -39.18 -4.33
N SER A 320 -1.46 -39.39 -5.56
CA SER A 320 -1.03 -38.61 -6.72
C SER A 320 -1.36 -37.11 -6.59
N GLN A 321 -2.45 -36.76 -5.91
CA GLN A 321 -2.86 -35.38 -5.69
C GLN A 321 -1.95 -34.64 -4.69
N VAL A 322 -1.46 -35.33 -3.66
CA VAL A 322 -0.59 -34.75 -2.62
C VAL A 322 0.91 -34.92 -2.89
N ALA A 323 1.28 -35.75 -3.87
CA ALA A 323 2.68 -35.97 -4.28
C ALA A 323 3.35 -34.71 -4.86
N ARG A 324 2.57 -33.68 -5.24
CA ARG A 324 3.11 -32.44 -5.79
C ARG A 324 3.95 -31.69 -4.75
N PRO A 325 5.11 -31.13 -5.14
CA PRO A 325 5.97 -30.42 -4.22
C PRO A 325 5.31 -29.14 -3.71
N GLU A 326 5.52 -28.83 -2.43
CA GLU A 326 4.96 -27.64 -1.83
C GLU A 326 5.59 -26.37 -2.42
N HIS A 327 4.75 -25.38 -2.74
CA HIS A 327 5.21 -24.14 -3.37
C HIS A 327 6.28 -23.40 -2.55
N HIS A 328 6.30 -23.55 -1.23
CA HIS A 328 7.29 -22.91 -0.38
C HIS A 328 8.71 -23.47 -0.63
N LEU A 329 8.84 -24.75 -0.99
CA LEU A 329 10.12 -25.37 -1.36
C LEU A 329 10.61 -24.86 -2.72
N ILE A 330 9.71 -24.79 -3.70
CA ILE A 330 10.02 -24.23 -5.03
C ILE A 330 10.43 -22.75 -4.89
N ALA A 331 9.79 -22.00 -3.99
CA ALA A 331 10.13 -20.60 -3.76
C ALA A 331 11.56 -20.42 -3.23
N ARG A 332 12.05 -21.35 -2.39
CA ARG A 332 13.44 -21.33 -1.90
C ARG A 332 14.46 -21.57 -3.00
N ILE A 333 14.13 -22.39 -3.99
CA ILE A 333 14.98 -22.58 -5.19
C ILE A 333 15.06 -21.28 -5.98
N VAL A 334 13.91 -20.66 -6.29
CA VAL A 334 13.90 -19.37 -7.02
C VAL A 334 14.64 -18.28 -6.24
N ALA A 335 14.51 -18.26 -4.91
CA ALA A 335 15.28 -17.35 -4.06
C ALA A 335 16.79 -17.60 -4.09
N LYS A 336 17.23 -18.86 -4.21
CA LYS A 336 18.63 -19.22 -4.43
C LYS A 336 19.11 -18.70 -5.79
N ARG A 337 18.33 -18.91 -6.87
CA ARG A 337 18.66 -18.37 -8.21
C ARG A 337 18.81 -16.84 -8.20
N LEU A 338 17.92 -16.13 -7.49
CA LEU A 338 17.99 -14.67 -7.32
C LEU A 338 19.28 -14.19 -6.62
N SER A 339 20.04 -15.06 -5.94
CA SER A 339 21.29 -14.67 -5.30
C SER A 339 22.42 -14.36 -6.29
N ALA A 340 22.28 -14.76 -7.56
CA ALA A 340 23.19 -14.40 -8.63
C ALA A 340 23.00 -12.95 -9.13
N TYR A 341 21.93 -12.28 -8.69
CA TYR A 341 21.58 -10.93 -9.14
C TYR A 341 21.79 -9.89 -8.02
N PRO A 342 22.06 -8.62 -8.37
CA PRO A 342 22.22 -7.56 -7.37
C PRO A 342 20.95 -7.36 -6.53
N ALA A 343 21.11 -7.21 -5.21
CA ALA A 343 19.98 -7.21 -4.28
C ALA A 343 19.08 -5.97 -4.38
N GLN A 344 19.61 -4.81 -4.77
CA GLN A 344 18.84 -3.54 -4.84
C GLN A 344 18.55 -3.12 -6.30
N SER A 345 18.51 -4.09 -7.23
CA SER A 345 18.16 -3.84 -8.63
C SER A 345 16.87 -4.54 -9.02
N GLY A 346 16.20 -4.00 -10.04
CA GLY A 346 15.17 -4.72 -10.79
C GLY A 346 15.77 -5.56 -11.92
N LEU A 347 14.97 -6.48 -12.45
CA LEU A 347 15.37 -7.45 -13.47
C LEU A 347 14.53 -7.28 -14.74
N SER A 348 15.16 -7.42 -15.90
CA SER A 348 14.45 -7.38 -17.19
C SER A 348 14.27 -8.77 -17.78
N ASP A 349 15.23 -9.67 -17.56
CA ASP A 349 15.18 -11.06 -17.99
C ASP A 349 14.82 -11.99 -16.83
N PHE A 350 13.91 -12.92 -17.10
CA PHE A 350 13.40 -13.91 -16.16
C PHE A 350 13.52 -15.34 -16.70
N ALA A 351 14.10 -15.57 -17.88
CA ALA A 351 14.13 -16.88 -18.53
C ALA A 351 14.74 -17.95 -17.61
N ASP A 352 15.94 -17.70 -17.07
CA ASP A 352 16.62 -18.62 -16.17
C ASP A 352 15.93 -18.75 -14.80
N LEU A 353 15.29 -17.66 -14.33
CA LEU A 353 14.58 -17.64 -13.06
C LEU A 353 13.23 -18.37 -13.12
N ALA A 354 12.63 -18.44 -14.30
CA ALA A 354 11.35 -19.10 -14.57
C ALA A 354 11.50 -20.52 -15.14
N ALA A 355 12.71 -20.93 -15.51
CA ALA A 355 13.01 -22.26 -16.04
C ALA A 355 12.56 -23.37 -15.06
N PRO A 356 12.14 -24.55 -15.57
CA PRO A 356 11.86 -25.72 -14.72
C PRO A 356 13.04 -26.08 -13.79
N ILE A 357 12.73 -26.84 -12.73
CA ILE A 357 13.73 -27.28 -11.75
C ILE A 357 14.77 -28.20 -12.41
N THR A 358 16.06 -27.91 -12.23
CA THR A 358 17.16 -28.71 -12.78
C THR A 358 17.43 -29.96 -11.94
N ALA A 359 18.17 -30.94 -12.48
CA ALA A 359 18.56 -32.14 -11.76
C ALA A 359 19.33 -31.84 -10.45
N GLU A 360 20.24 -30.85 -10.49
CA GLU A 360 21.02 -30.44 -9.30
C GLU A 360 20.15 -29.81 -8.21
N GLU A 361 19.19 -28.97 -8.59
CA GLU A 361 18.25 -28.34 -7.67
C GLU A 361 17.26 -29.35 -7.09
N ALA A 362 16.79 -30.29 -7.93
CA ALA A 362 15.93 -31.40 -7.53
C ALA A 362 16.60 -32.22 -6.41
N LEU A 363 17.88 -32.55 -6.57
CA LEU A 363 18.66 -33.30 -5.57
C LEU A 363 18.91 -32.47 -4.30
N ALA A 364 19.24 -31.19 -4.42
CA ALA A 364 19.54 -30.34 -3.27
C ALA A 364 18.31 -30.00 -2.40
N PHE A 365 17.10 -30.01 -2.96
CA PHE A 365 15.86 -29.63 -2.28
C PHE A 365 14.85 -30.77 -2.14
N GLY A 366 15.18 -31.98 -2.59
CA GLY A 366 14.31 -33.17 -2.51
C GLY A 366 13.04 -33.04 -3.36
N LEU A 367 13.14 -32.45 -4.54
CA LEU A 367 12.03 -32.22 -5.47
C LEU A 367 12.19 -33.04 -6.76
N GLY A 368 11.14 -33.13 -7.57
CA GLY A 368 11.21 -33.78 -8.89
C GLY A 368 11.85 -32.88 -9.94
N GLU A 369 12.78 -33.44 -10.73
CA GLU A 369 13.36 -32.78 -11.90
C GLU A 369 12.27 -32.39 -12.92
N GLY A 370 12.46 -31.27 -13.62
CA GLY A 370 11.54 -30.80 -14.66
C GLY A 370 10.23 -30.20 -14.12
N THR A 371 10.08 -30.10 -12.80
CA THR A 371 8.91 -29.43 -12.19
C THR A 371 8.87 -27.96 -12.62
N ALA A 372 7.76 -27.52 -13.21
CA ALA A 372 7.57 -26.13 -13.61
C ALA A 372 7.34 -25.20 -12.40
N ILE A 373 7.79 -23.95 -12.50
CA ILE A 373 7.58 -22.95 -11.44
C ILE A 373 6.09 -22.54 -11.40
N PRO A 374 5.42 -22.66 -10.24
CA PRO A 374 4.01 -22.28 -10.10
C PRO A 374 3.75 -20.80 -10.42
N ALA A 375 2.61 -20.52 -11.07
CA ALA A 375 2.19 -19.15 -11.42
C ALA A 375 2.13 -18.18 -10.22
N ALA A 376 1.85 -18.67 -9.01
CA ALA A 376 1.88 -17.85 -7.80
C ALA A 376 3.29 -17.37 -7.43
N ILE A 377 4.32 -18.17 -7.70
CA ILE A 377 5.72 -17.81 -7.49
C ILE A 377 6.19 -16.90 -8.62
N LEU A 378 5.87 -17.25 -9.88
CA LEU A 378 6.17 -16.38 -11.04
C LEU A 378 5.58 -14.98 -10.88
N ARG A 379 4.33 -14.85 -10.42
CA ARG A 379 3.72 -13.54 -10.13
C ARG A 379 4.48 -12.75 -9.06
N ARG A 380 5.04 -13.42 -8.05
CA ARG A 380 5.86 -12.76 -7.02
C ARG A 380 7.23 -12.36 -7.57
N LEU A 381 7.83 -13.22 -8.38
CA LEU A 381 9.09 -12.97 -9.07
C LEU A 381 8.99 -11.75 -10.01
N GLN A 382 7.93 -11.67 -10.83
CA GLN A 382 7.71 -10.55 -11.76
C GLN A 382 7.58 -9.19 -11.07
N ARG A 383 7.40 -9.12 -9.74
CA ARG A 383 7.32 -7.86 -9.01
C ARG A 383 8.62 -7.08 -8.97
N CYS A 384 9.77 -7.74 -9.19
CA CYS A 384 11.05 -7.05 -9.36
C CYS A 384 11.36 -6.68 -10.81
N ARG A 385 10.37 -6.73 -11.72
CA ARG A 385 10.56 -6.29 -13.10
C ARG A 385 10.98 -4.83 -13.18
N SER A 386 12.02 -4.58 -13.98
CA SER A 386 12.40 -3.26 -14.47
C SER A 386 11.65 -2.95 -15.76
N GLY A 387 11.21 -1.70 -15.92
CA GLY A 387 10.57 -1.22 -17.15
C GLY A 387 10.26 0.26 -17.06
N THR A 388 9.64 0.82 -18.10
CA THR A 388 9.06 2.16 -18.06
C THR A 388 7.81 2.20 -17.17
N ILE A 389 7.40 3.39 -16.73
CA ILE A 389 6.17 3.54 -15.93
C ILE A 389 4.95 2.96 -16.68
N SER A 390 4.87 3.15 -18.00
CA SER A 390 3.77 2.60 -18.82
C SER A 390 3.77 1.07 -18.84
N GLU A 391 4.92 0.45 -19.12
CA GLU A 391 5.04 -1.02 -19.15
C GLU A 391 4.69 -1.64 -17.79
N LEU A 392 5.12 -1.03 -16.69
CA LEU A 392 4.80 -1.53 -15.35
C LEU A 392 3.32 -1.35 -14.99
N ILE A 393 2.62 -0.36 -15.55
CA ILE A 393 1.16 -0.23 -15.44
C ILE A 393 0.47 -1.34 -16.24
N GLU A 394 0.89 -1.55 -17.49
CA GLU A 394 0.33 -2.57 -18.38
C GLU A 394 0.50 -3.99 -17.81
N HIS A 395 1.62 -4.27 -17.14
CA HIS A 395 1.86 -5.52 -16.43
C HIS A 395 1.13 -5.64 -15.08
N GLY A 396 0.37 -4.62 -14.66
CA GLY A 396 -0.37 -4.59 -13.40
C GLY A 396 0.53 -4.53 -12.15
N LEU A 397 1.77 -4.07 -12.30
CA LEU A 397 2.72 -3.90 -11.21
C LEU A 397 2.54 -2.54 -10.52
N ILE A 398 2.35 -1.47 -11.31
CA ILE A 398 1.89 -0.17 -10.82
C ILE A 398 0.37 -0.15 -10.87
N THR A 399 -0.27 -0.10 -9.70
CA THR A 399 -1.74 -0.18 -9.57
C THR A 399 -2.37 1.09 -8.99
N SER A 400 -1.57 2.12 -8.72
CA SER A 400 -2.03 3.38 -8.13
C SER A 400 -1.10 4.55 -8.43
N GLY A 401 -1.65 5.77 -8.38
CA GLY A 401 -0.88 7.01 -8.46
C GLY A 401 0.17 7.18 -7.35
N ASP A 402 -0.03 6.57 -6.16
CA ASP A 402 0.99 6.59 -5.09
C ASP A 402 2.24 5.83 -5.50
N THR A 403 2.05 4.74 -6.24
CA THR A 403 3.16 3.94 -6.77
C THR A 403 3.86 4.70 -7.89
N VAL A 404 3.11 5.41 -8.75
CA VAL A 404 3.67 6.32 -9.76
C VAL A 404 4.52 7.40 -9.08
N ALA A 405 4.03 8.06 -8.03
CA ALA A 405 4.76 9.11 -7.32
C ALA A 405 6.12 8.63 -6.80
N ARG A 406 6.15 7.45 -6.19
CA ARG A 406 7.38 6.86 -5.67
C ARG A 406 8.43 6.67 -6.76
N VAL A 407 7.99 6.23 -7.94
CA VAL A 407 8.87 5.92 -9.06
C VAL A 407 9.28 7.19 -9.83
N LEU A 408 8.35 8.11 -10.04
CA LEU A 408 8.56 9.40 -10.70
C LEU A 408 9.61 10.25 -9.97
N SER A 409 9.69 10.14 -8.63
CA SER A 409 10.67 10.87 -7.82
C SER A 409 12.12 10.70 -8.30
N ALA A 410 12.47 9.55 -8.90
CA ALA A 410 13.80 9.32 -9.44
C ALA A 410 14.09 10.15 -10.69
N MET A 411 13.09 10.34 -11.56
CA MET A 411 13.16 11.19 -12.75
C MET A 411 13.13 12.67 -12.36
N THR A 412 12.23 13.07 -11.45
CA THR A 412 12.18 14.44 -10.93
C THR A 412 13.49 14.85 -10.28
N ALA A 413 14.14 13.94 -9.53
CA ALA A 413 15.45 14.18 -8.93
C ALA A 413 16.52 14.50 -9.98
N GLN A 414 16.57 13.76 -11.09
CA GLN A 414 17.53 13.97 -12.17
C GLN A 414 17.27 15.28 -12.93
N LEU A 415 16.00 15.57 -13.25
CA LEU A 415 15.64 16.85 -13.89
C LEU A 415 15.97 18.03 -12.97
N SER A 416 15.67 17.91 -11.67
CA SER A 416 15.96 18.95 -10.68
C SER A 416 17.46 19.17 -10.49
N SER A 417 18.28 18.11 -10.54
CA SER A 417 19.73 18.25 -10.41
C SER A 417 20.43 18.67 -11.70
N SER A 418 19.80 18.52 -12.86
CA SER A 418 20.43 18.77 -14.18
C SER A 418 21.00 20.19 -14.36
N GLY A 419 20.46 21.18 -13.64
CA GLY A 419 20.97 22.56 -13.62
C GLY A 419 22.29 22.76 -12.86
N LEU A 420 22.80 21.74 -12.17
CA LEU A 420 24.08 21.74 -11.48
C LEU A 420 25.17 21.23 -12.45
N ARG A 421 26.30 21.94 -12.52
CA ARG A 421 27.40 21.63 -13.45
C ARG A 421 28.24 20.43 -13.02
N ASP A 422 28.46 20.29 -11.71
CA ASP A 422 29.28 19.25 -11.12
C ASP A 422 28.50 17.94 -11.00
N GLU A 423 29.04 16.86 -11.56
CA GLU A 423 28.39 15.54 -11.55
C GLU A 423 28.25 14.95 -10.14
N ALA A 424 29.27 15.09 -9.29
CA ALA A 424 29.21 14.61 -7.92
C ALA A 424 28.11 15.37 -7.17
N LEU A 425 27.99 16.69 -7.40
CA LEU A 425 26.94 17.49 -6.80
C LEU A 425 25.54 17.12 -7.33
N ARG A 426 25.40 16.80 -8.62
CA ARG A 426 24.14 16.29 -9.19
C ARG A 426 23.69 15.01 -8.49
N MET A 427 24.63 14.11 -8.22
CA MET A 427 24.36 12.83 -7.58
C MET A 427 24.02 12.99 -6.09
N VAL A 428 24.70 13.88 -5.37
CA VAL A 428 24.34 14.21 -3.98
C VAL A 428 22.93 14.78 -3.95
N TYR A 429 22.63 15.78 -4.77
CA TYR A 429 21.31 16.39 -4.85
C TYR A 429 20.21 15.36 -5.15
N ALA A 430 20.41 14.51 -6.16
CA ALA A 430 19.44 13.51 -6.55
C ALA A 430 19.19 12.47 -5.45
N SER A 431 20.24 12.08 -4.72
CA SER A 431 20.15 11.15 -3.59
C SER A 431 19.42 11.77 -2.41
N THR A 432 19.75 13.02 -2.05
CA THR A 432 19.05 13.80 -1.01
C THR A 432 17.58 13.98 -1.36
N TYR A 433 17.25 14.31 -2.62
CA TYR A 433 15.88 14.46 -3.10
C TYR A 433 15.07 13.17 -2.88
N ARG A 434 15.61 12.02 -3.30
CA ARG A 434 14.94 10.72 -3.15
C ARG A 434 14.71 10.37 -1.68
N ALA A 435 15.71 10.57 -0.83
CA ALA A 435 15.58 10.39 0.62
C ALA A 435 14.48 11.30 1.19
N PHE A 436 14.45 12.56 0.77
CA PHE A 436 13.49 13.57 1.22
C PHE A 436 12.04 13.20 0.86
N ARG A 437 11.81 12.65 -0.34
CA ARG A 437 10.47 12.23 -0.80
C ARG A 437 9.96 10.95 -0.14
N ARG A 438 10.84 10.13 0.44
CA ARG A 438 10.45 8.95 1.23
C ARG A 438 9.88 9.33 2.60
N ARG A 439 10.17 10.55 3.08
CA ARG A 439 9.68 11.05 4.37
C ARG A 439 8.16 11.08 4.41
N ARG A 440 7.64 10.96 5.63
CA ARG A 440 6.21 11.08 5.90
C ARG A 440 5.93 12.50 6.34
N SER A 441 4.86 13.09 5.80
CA SER A 441 4.44 14.44 6.16
C SER A 441 3.84 14.48 7.56
N LEU A 442 4.08 15.58 8.28
CA LEU A 442 3.48 15.85 9.59
C LEU A 442 2.01 16.25 9.45
N LEU A 443 1.23 16.06 10.50
CA LEU A 443 -0.07 16.71 10.64
C LEU A 443 0.19 18.17 11.03
N LEU A 444 -0.16 19.08 10.13
CA LEU A 444 -0.02 20.52 10.33
C LEU A 444 -1.40 21.16 10.44
N LEU A 445 -1.52 22.12 11.34
CA LEU A 445 -2.72 22.91 11.57
C LEU A 445 -2.37 24.40 11.41
N ASN A 446 -3.36 25.28 11.48
CA ASN A 446 -3.17 26.74 11.46
C ASN A 446 -2.46 27.27 10.20
N LEU A 447 -2.67 26.60 9.06
CA LEU A 447 -2.10 26.89 7.74
C LEU A 447 -0.58 26.77 7.71
N GLU A 448 0.00 26.02 8.64
CA GLU A 448 1.42 25.70 8.63
C GLU A 448 1.81 24.85 7.41
N ARG A 449 3.06 25.00 6.97
CA ARG A 449 3.59 24.35 5.77
C ARG A 449 4.64 23.30 6.14
N GLN A 450 4.62 22.20 5.38
CA GLN A 450 5.68 21.19 5.48
C GLN A 450 7.01 21.81 5.11
N VAL A 451 8.08 21.31 5.72
CA VAL A 451 9.44 21.71 5.36
C VAL A 451 9.72 21.30 3.92
N GLY A 452 10.15 22.27 3.12
CA GLY A 452 10.59 22.13 1.74
C GLY A 452 12.02 21.62 1.62
N LEU A 453 12.40 21.18 0.42
CA LEU A 453 13.73 20.62 0.17
C LEU A 453 14.83 21.68 0.29
N SER A 454 14.56 22.88 -0.23
CA SER A 454 15.45 24.04 -0.15
C SER A 454 15.60 24.60 1.27
N GLU A 455 14.78 24.16 2.23
CA GLU A 455 14.92 24.53 3.65
C GLU A 455 15.93 23.64 4.40
N LEU A 456 16.44 22.57 3.77
CA LEU A 456 17.54 21.79 4.34
C LEU A 456 18.85 22.59 4.25
N PRO A 457 19.62 22.74 5.36
CA PRO A 457 20.82 23.57 5.36
C PRO A 457 21.83 23.22 4.26
N TRP A 458 22.10 21.93 4.04
CA TRP A 458 23.04 21.49 3.00
C TRP A 458 22.49 21.63 1.58
N VAL A 459 21.16 21.56 1.38
CA VAL A 459 20.56 21.83 0.07
C VAL A 459 20.55 23.33 -0.23
N ALA A 460 20.20 24.16 0.75
CA ALA A 460 20.15 25.62 0.60
C ALA A 460 21.49 26.20 0.11
N VAL A 461 22.61 25.63 0.56
CA VAL A 461 23.95 26.07 0.15
C VAL A 461 24.27 25.74 -1.31
N ILE A 462 23.76 24.62 -1.84
CA ILE A 462 24.05 24.15 -3.21
C ILE A 462 23.03 24.64 -4.25
N GLU A 463 21.83 25.06 -3.83
CA GLU A 463 20.83 25.63 -4.75
C GLU A 463 21.33 26.91 -5.43
N GLY A 464 22.24 27.66 -4.80
CA GLY A 464 22.87 28.85 -5.39
C GLY A 464 23.75 28.56 -6.60
N ASP A 465 24.19 27.31 -6.80
CA ASP A 465 25.00 26.88 -7.94
C ASP A 465 24.16 26.44 -9.15
N ARG A 466 22.82 26.44 -9.01
CA ARG A 466 21.91 26.02 -10.07
C ARG A 466 21.83 27.08 -11.17
N GLN A 467 22.04 26.65 -12.41
CA GLN A 467 21.85 27.52 -13.57
C GLN A 467 20.44 27.37 -14.16
N PRO A 468 19.79 28.49 -14.53
CA PRO A 468 18.55 28.42 -15.29
C PRO A 468 18.84 27.82 -16.67
N GLY A 469 17.95 26.97 -17.16
CA GLY A 469 18.12 26.29 -18.44
C GLY A 469 16.79 26.02 -19.13
N ALA A 470 16.55 26.68 -20.27
CA ALA A 470 15.31 26.51 -21.05
C ALA A 470 15.06 25.06 -21.48
N LEU A 471 16.12 24.29 -21.75
CA LEU A 471 16.01 22.85 -22.07
C LEU A 471 15.50 22.03 -20.89
N VAL A 472 15.94 22.36 -19.67
CA VAL A 472 15.51 21.69 -18.43
C VAL A 472 14.05 22.03 -18.13
N ALA A 473 13.68 23.30 -18.26
CA ALA A 473 12.29 23.73 -18.10
C ALA A 473 11.36 23.05 -19.12
N GLY A 474 11.79 22.94 -20.39
CA GLY A 474 11.07 22.21 -21.43
C GLY A 474 10.90 20.72 -21.12
N ALA A 475 11.98 20.04 -20.68
CA ALA A 475 11.95 18.63 -20.30
C ALA A 475 11.07 18.36 -19.06
N ALA A 476 11.11 19.26 -18.07
CA ALA A 476 10.25 19.20 -16.88
C ALA A 476 8.78 19.38 -17.24
N LYS A 477 8.46 20.35 -18.12
CA LYS A 477 7.10 20.52 -18.65
C LYS A 477 6.62 19.27 -19.39
N GLN A 478 7.44 18.70 -20.28
CA GLN A 478 7.08 17.51 -21.03
C GLN A 478 6.84 16.31 -20.10
N THR A 479 7.71 16.12 -19.11
CA THR A 479 7.56 15.06 -18.10
C THR A 479 6.30 15.25 -17.27
N LEU A 480 5.95 16.49 -16.90
CA LEU A 480 4.71 16.81 -16.20
C LEU A 480 3.47 16.47 -17.05
N VAL A 481 3.46 16.84 -18.35
CA VAL A 481 2.38 16.53 -19.28
C VAL A 481 2.21 15.01 -19.42
N GLU A 482 3.29 14.29 -19.73
CA GLU A 482 3.28 12.85 -19.96
C GLU A 482 2.87 12.07 -18.71
N SER A 483 3.45 12.40 -17.55
CA SER A 483 3.12 11.72 -16.29
C SER A 483 1.68 12.00 -15.83
N SER A 484 1.17 13.21 -16.05
CA SER A 484 -0.24 13.55 -15.80
C SER A 484 -1.18 12.77 -16.70
N ALA A 485 -0.93 12.79 -18.03
CA ALA A 485 -1.74 12.09 -19.02
C ALA A 485 -1.74 10.56 -18.78
N LEU A 486 -0.57 9.98 -18.51
CA LEU A 486 -0.40 8.55 -18.22
C LEU A 486 -1.17 8.17 -16.96
N THR A 487 -1.02 8.92 -15.87
CA THR A 487 -1.69 8.61 -14.60
C THR A 487 -3.20 8.69 -14.71
N LEU A 488 -3.73 9.75 -15.33
CA LEU A 488 -5.18 9.92 -15.50
C LEU A 488 -5.77 8.86 -16.44
N SER A 489 -5.05 8.51 -17.52
CA SER A 489 -5.49 7.44 -18.43
C SER A 489 -5.51 6.07 -17.76
N ALA A 490 -4.51 5.77 -16.93
CA ALA A 490 -4.37 4.47 -16.27
C ALA A 490 -5.33 4.30 -15.07
N PHE A 491 -5.60 5.39 -14.35
CA PHE A 491 -6.41 5.38 -13.13
C PHE A 491 -7.50 6.46 -13.16
N PRO A 492 -8.38 6.50 -14.18
CA PRO A 492 -9.35 7.58 -14.36
C PRO A 492 -10.38 7.68 -13.23
N TYR A 493 -10.52 6.63 -12.42
CA TYR A 493 -11.41 6.57 -11.27
C TYR A 493 -10.80 7.10 -9.95
N ALA A 494 -9.49 7.39 -9.91
CA ALA A 494 -8.77 7.72 -8.67
C ALA A 494 -8.19 9.13 -8.71
N ILE A 495 -8.42 9.93 -7.67
CA ILE A 495 -7.83 11.27 -7.57
C ILE A 495 -6.30 11.17 -7.50
N LEU A 496 -5.61 12.23 -7.93
CA LEU A 496 -4.15 12.29 -7.84
C LEU A 496 -3.73 12.37 -6.37
N PRO A 497 -2.90 11.43 -5.88
CA PRO A 497 -2.49 11.41 -4.49
C PRO A 497 -1.51 12.54 -4.17
N ASN A 498 -1.52 13.02 -2.92
CA ASN A 498 -0.70 14.16 -2.49
C ASN A 498 0.80 13.98 -2.79
N LYS A 499 1.33 12.75 -2.71
CA LYS A 499 2.73 12.47 -3.08
C LYS A 499 3.01 12.70 -4.56
N LEU A 500 2.06 12.38 -5.43
CA LEU A 500 2.20 12.65 -6.86
C LEU A 500 2.07 14.14 -7.14
N LEU A 501 1.15 14.83 -6.45
CA LEU A 501 1.01 16.28 -6.56
C LEU A 501 2.30 17.01 -6.11
N GLN A 502 3.03 16.51 -5.12
CA GLN A 502 4.34 17.06 -4.73
C GLN A 502 5.39 16.95 -5.86
N GLU A 503 5.41 15.83 -6.58
CA GLU A 503 6.27 15.69 -7.76
C GLU A 503 5.81 16.62 -8.88
N PHE A 504 4.51 16.75 -9.11
CA PHE A 504 3.95 17.66 -10.11
C PHE A 504 4.25 19.13 -9.79
N SER A 505 4.11 19.55 -8.54
CA SER A 505 4.53 20.88 -8.09
C SER A 505 6.02 21.12 -8.37
N THR A 506 6.88 20.14 -8.08
CA THR A 506 8.33 20.29 -8.31
C THR A 506 8.66 20.39 -9.80
N LEU A 507 7.99 19.59 -10.64
CA LEU A 507 8.14 19.67 -12.09
C LEU A 507 7.58 20.99 -12.65
N ALA A 508 6.46 21.48 -12.12
CA ALA A 508 5.89 22.77 -12.49
C ALA A 508 6.82 23.93 -12.11
N ASP A 509 7.38 23.91 -10.90
CA ASP A 509 8.37 24.90 -10.43
C ASP A 509 9.62 24.87 -11.32
N THR A 510 10.12 23.68 -11.66
CA THR A 510 11.28 23.51 -12.57
C THR A 510 10.96 23.96 -14.00
N ALA A 511 9.69 23.83 -14.42
CA ALA A 511 9.19 24.30 -15.70
C ALA A 511 8.79 25.79 -15.71
N GLU A 512 8.95 26.49 -14.58
CA GLU A 512 8.55 27.88 -14.40
C GLU A 512 7.04 28.12 -14.66
N LEU A 513 6.20 27.13 -14.33
CA LEU A 513 4.75 27.19 -14.48
C LEU A 513 4.07 27.54 -13.16
N ASP A 514 3.18 28.55 -13.18
CA ASP A 514 2.35 28.91 -12.02
C ASP A 514 1.13 27.98 -11.88
N LEU A 515 1.39 26.74 -11.43
CA LEU A 515 0.39 25.70 -11.21
C LEU A 515 0.22 25.40 -9.71
N LEU A 516 -0.81 25.99 -9.11
CA LEU A 516 -1.12 25.80 -7.70
C LEU A 516 -2.02 24.57 -7.48
N PHE A 517 -1.40 23.42 -7.26
CA PHE A 517 -2.11 22.18 -6.94
C PHE A 517 -2.72 22.18 -5.53
N VAL A 518 -3.93 21.63 -5.40
CA VAL A 518 -4.65 21.45 -4.15
C VAL A 518 -4.66 19.98 -3.69
N GLU A 519 -4.48 19.74 -2.39
CA GLU A 519 -4.43 18.41 -1.78
C GLU A 519 -5.83 17.78 -1.63
N GLU A 520 -5.90 16.45 -1.40
CA GLU A 520 -7.17 15.75 -1.10
C GLU A 520 -7.82 16.25 0.20
N VAL A 521 -6.98 16.47 1.22
CA VAL A 521 -7.40 16.87 2.57
C VAL A 521 -6.61 18.11 2.97
N ALA A 522 -7.32 19.23 3.15
CA ALA A 522 -6.79 20.40 3.84
C ALA A 522 -7.01 20.20 5.34
N ALA A 523 -5.96 19.86 6.10
CA ALA A 523 -6.07 19.64 7.56
C ALA A 523 -6.60 20.88 8.29
N ASP A 524 -6.41 22.07 7.73
CA ASP A 524 -6.93 23.33 8.26
C ASP A 524 -8.46 23.46 8.21
N ILE A 525 -9.16 22.55 7.51
CA ILE A 525 -10.63 22.54 7.52
C ILE A 525 -11.18 22.26 8.91
N PHE A 526 -10.43 21.54 9.75
CA PHE A 526 -10.76 21.33 11.15
C PHE A 526 -10.71 22.63 11.96
N MET A 527 -9.99 23.65 11.46
CA MET A 527 -10.00 25.02 11.98
C MET A 527 -11.00 25.93 11.24
N GLY A 528 -11.82 25.36 10.35
CA GLY A 528 -12.79 26.09 9.53
C GLY A 528 -12.19 26.88 8.38
N LYS A 529 -10.96 26.56 7.93
CA LYS A 529 -10.23 27.36 6.94
C LYS A 529 -9.69 26.54 5.76
N PHE A 530 -9.46 27.23 4.65
CA PHE A 530 -8.64 26.76 3.54
C PHE A 530 -7.53 27.79 3.27
N SER A 531 -6.41 27.34 2.71
CA SER A 531 -5.38 28.26 2.22
C SER A 531 -5.82 28.94 0.92
N ASP A 532 -5.25 30.11 0.63
CA ASP A 532 -5.63 30.95 -0.53
C ASP A 532 -5.56 30.22 -1.88
N LYS A 533 -4.69 29.21 -2.01
CA LYS A 533 -4.55 28.42 -3.25
C LYS A 533 -5.83 27.68 -3.63
N PHE A 534 -6.67 27.30 -2.66
CA PHE A 534 -7.95 26.63 -2.95
C PHE A 534 -8.93 27.58 -3.63
N ALA A 535 -9.00 28.84 -3.19
CA ALA A 535 -9.81 29.86 -3.83
C ALA A 535 -9.30 30.20 -5.25
N ASP A 536 -7.99 30.28 -5.44
CA ASP A 536 -7.40 30.48 -6.77
C ASP A 536 -7.71 29.31 -7.73
N ALA A 537 -7.58 28.07 -7.25
CA ALA A 537 -7.90 26.87 -8.01
C ALA A 537 -9.39 26.80 -8.38
N ALA A 538 -10.30 27.13 -7.46
CA ALA A 538 -11.74 27.17 -7.73
C ALA A 538 -12.09 28.25 -8.78
N ARG A 539 -11.48 29.43 -8.68
CA ARG A 539 -11.64 30.50 -9.68
C ARG A 539 -11.17 30.07 -11.08
N ARG A 540 -10.00 29.42 -11.18
CA ARG A 540 -9.50 28.89 -12.47
C ARG A 540 -10.42 27.81 -13.02
N THR A 541 -10.90 26.92 -12.15
CA THR A 541 -11.86 25.86 -12.49
C THR A 541 -13.13 26.44 -13.11
N GLY A 542 -13.70 27.49 -12.52
CA GLY A 542 -14.93 28.12 -13.00
C GLY A 542 -14.89 28.50 -14.49
N ARG A 543 -13.74 28.95 -15.01
CA ARG A 543 -13.58 29.28 -16.44
C ARG A 543 -13.65 28.06 -17.36
N VAL A 544 -13.08 26.94 -16.90
CA VAL A 544 -13.01 25.69 -17.69
C VAL A 544 -14.36 24.98 -17.73
N ILE A 545 -15.15 25.06 -16.65
CA ILE A 545 -16.42 24.33 -16.52
C ILE A 545 -17.66 25.18 -16.82
N ALA A 546 -17.50 26.47 -17.15
CA ALA A 546 -18.62 27.37 -17.44
C ALA A 546 -19.53 26.79 -18.54
N GLY A 547 -20.84 26.70 -18.25
CA GLY A 547 -21.83 26.15 -19.18
C GLY A 547 -21.68 24.64 -19.48
N SER A 548 -20.80 23.92 -18.79
CA SER A 548 -20.54 22.50 -19.03
C SER A 548 -21.55 21.59 -18.33
N LEU A 549 -21.54 20.30 -18.70
CA LEU A 549 -22.26 19.24 -17.99
C LEU A 549 -21.91 19.21 -16.50
N TYR A 550 -20.63 19.39 -16.15
CA TYR A 550 -20.15 19.30 -14.79
C TYR A 550 -20.74 20.40 -13.89
N ALA A 551 -20.79 21.64 -14.39
CA ALA A 551 -21.38 22.76 -13.68
C ALA A 551 -22.89 22.57 -13.45
N ARG A 552 -23.63 22.05 -14.45
CA ARG A 552 -25.06 21.74 -14.31
C ARG A 552 -25.32 20.58 -13.35
N TYR A 553 -24.52 19.52 -13.42
CA TYR A 553 -24.71 18.34 -12.58
C TYR A 553 -24.51 18.65 -11.10
N TYR A 554 -23.56 19.54 -10.77
CA TYR A 554 -23.28 19.92 -9.39
C TYR A 554 -23.90 21.26 -8.97
N ASP A 555 -24.70 21.91 -9.81
CA ASP A 555 -25.27 23.24 -9.56
C ASP A 555 -24.21 24.25 -9.11
N ILE A 556 -23.21 24.47 -9.97
CA ILE A 556 -22.08 25.36 -9.69
C ILE A 556 -22.31 26.72 -10.35
N ASP A 557 -22.42 27.76 -9.52
CA ASP A 557 -22.38 29.16 -9.97
C ASP A 557 -20.93 29.57 -10.29
N THR A 558 -20.63 29.66 -11.57
CA THR A 558 -19.27 30.01 -12.05
C THR A 558 -18.94 31.49 -11.85
N ASP A 559 -19.95 32.36 -11.73
CA ASP A 559 -19.76 33.78 -11.46
C ASP A 559 -19.43 34.00 -9.97
N GLU A 560 -20.08 33.27 -9.07
CA GLU A 560 -19.70 33.21 -7.65
C GLU A 560 -18.23 32.77 -7.50
N LEU A 561 -17.79 31.73 -8.25
CA LEU A 561 -16.39 31.31 -8.27
C LEU A 561 -15.43 32.38 -8.82
N ALA A 562 -15.84 33.11 -9.86
CA ALA A 562 -15.03 34.20 -10.42
C ALA A 562 -14.82 35.33 -9.39
N SER A 563 -15.82 35.57 -8.52
CA SER A 563 -15.80 36.61 -7.49
C SER A 563 -14.95 36.28 -6.27
N LEU A 564 -14.54 35.01 -6.08
CA LEU A 564 -13.76 34.57 -4.91
C LEU A 564 -12.39 35.26 -4.77
N VAL A 565 -11.86 35.83 -5.86
CA VAL A 565 -10.57 36.53 -5.84
C VAL A 565 -10.69 37.89 -6.50
N ALA A 566 -10.69 38.96 -5.69
CA ALA A 566 -10.50 40.32 -6.21
C ALA A 566 -9.03 40.49 -6.64
N ARG A 567 -8.76 40.70 -7.94
CA ARG A 567 -7.40 41.00 -8.41
C ARG A 567 -6.97 42.40 -7.97
N GLY A 568 -5.96 42.49 -7.11
CA GLY A 568 -5.16 43.69 -6.88
C GLY A 568 -3.70 43.38 -7.19
N ARG A 569 -3.08 44.17 -8.08
CA ARG A 569 -1.65 44.04 -8.41
C ARG A 569 -0.83 44.21 -7.12
N ARG A 570 -0.12 43.15 -6.74
CA ARG A 570 0.89 42.98 -5.66
C ARG A 570 0.48 42.50 -4.26
N ARG A 571 -0.80 42.44 -3.88
CA ARG A 571 -1.35 41.62 -2.75
C ARG A 571 -2.80 42.04 -2.53
N ALA A 572 -3.75 41.31 -3.09
CA ALA A 572 -5.15 41.44 -2.73
C ALA A 572 -5.50 40.38 -1.68
N ARG A 573 -6.06 40.85 -0.56
CA ARG A 573 -6.60 39.99 0.50
C ARG A 573 -7.93 39.44 0.01
N VAL A 574 -7.96 38.15 -0.34
CA VAL A 574 -9.18 37.37 -0.25
C VAL A 574 -9.60 37.42 1.23
N ALA A 575 -10.88 37.63 1.53
CA ALA A 575 -11.35 37.31 2.88
C ALA A 575 -11.08 35.80 3.03
N SER A 576 -10.09 35.41 3.85
CA SER A 576 -9.50 34.05 3.83
C SER A 576 -10.54 32.92 3.98
N ASP A 577 -11.72 33.28 4.47
CA ASP A 577 -12.79 32.36 4.81
C ASP A 577 -13.86 32.26 3.71
N ALA A 578 -13.87 33.12 2.69
CA ALA A 578 -14.93 33.17 1.66
C ALA A 578 -15.12 31.82 0.95
N PHE A 579 -14.02 31.15 0.59
CA PHE A 579 -14.08 29.83 -0.04
C PHE A 579 -14.56 28.75 0.94
N ALA A 580 -14.13 28.80 2.20
CA ALA A 580 -14.58 27.88 3.25
C ALA A 580 -16.09 28.06 3.52
N THR A 581 -16.57 29.30 3.60
CA THR A 581 -17.99 29.64 3.76
C THR A 581 -18.81 29.13 2.58
N LEU A 582 -18.33 29.29 1.34
CA LEU A 582 -19.01 28.75 0.16
C LEU A 582 -19.13 27.22 0.24
N CYS A 583 -18.03 26.52 0.56
CA CYS A 583 -18.05 25.06 0.69
C CYS A 583 -19.00 24.60 1.82
N ALA A 584 -19.01 25.30 2.96
CA ALA A 584 -19.87 25.00 4.09
C ALA A 584 -21.36 25.22 3.78
N LYS A 585 -21.69 26.35 3.13
CA LYS A 585 -23.05 26.65 2.63
C LYS A 585 -23.54 25.54 1.70
N ARG A 586 -22.72 25.14 0.73
CA ARG A 586 -23.01 24.04 -0.21
C ARG A 586 -23.07 22.66 0.43
N ALA A 587 -22.44 22.48 1.58
CA ALA A 587 -22.50 21.24 2.34
C ALA A 587 -23.70 21.19 3.30
N GLY A 588 -24.35 22.34 3.57
CA GLY A 588 -25.34 22.46 4.64
C GLY A 588 -24.72 22.21 6.02
N ALA A 589 -23.46 22.60 6.21
CA ALA A 589 -22.66 22.26 7.39
C ALA A 589 -22.05 23.51 8.05
N GLU A 590 -21.74 23.41 9.35
CA GLU A 590 -21.03 24.45 10.09
C GLU A 590 -19.51 24.28 9.97
N LEU A 591 -18.78 25.40 9.94
CA LEU A 591 -17.31 25.42 9.90
C LEU A 591 -16.71 25.23 11.30
N GLY A 592 -15.45 24.76 11.34
CA GLY A 592 -14.65 24.71 12.57
C GLY A 592 -15.07 23.61 13.54
N THR A 593 -15.83 22.61 13.08
CA THR A 593 -16.18 21.45 13.90
C THR A 593 -15.02 20.44 13.94
N TRP A 594 -14.87 19.69 15.03
CA TRP A 594 -13.92 18.58 15.11
C TRP A 594 -14.52 17.24 14.63
N HIS A 595 -15.68 17.28 13.96
CA HIS A 595 -16.38 16.09 13.49
C HIS A 595 -15.92 15.68 12.08
N PRO A 596 -15.23 14.52 11.90
CA PRO A 596 -14.67 14.14 10.61
C PRO A 596 -15.71 13.98 9.51
N ALA A 597 -16.92 13.51 9.84
CA ALA A 597 -18.00 13.35 8.87
C ALA A 597 -18.49 14.70 8.32
N THR A 598 -18.74 15.67 9.20
CA THR A 598 -19.13 17.05 8.82
C THR A 598 -18.05 17.70 7.97
N ASN A 599 -16.80 17.70 8.42
CA ASN A 599 -15.69 18.26 7.64
C ASN A 599 -15.48 17.53 6.30
N GLY A 600 -15.75 16.22 6.27
CA GLY A 600 -15.74 15.44 5.03
C GLY A 600 -16.74 15.93 3.99
N THR A 601 -17.95 16.35 4.41
CA THR A 601 -18.94 16.96 3.48
C THR A 601 -18.44 18.29 2.91
N ILE A 602 -17.74 19.10 3.70
CA ILE A 602 -17.17 20.39 3.25
C ILE A 602 -15.98 20.16 2.31
N LEU A 603 -15.10 19.21 2.64
CA LEU A 603 -14.00 18.78 1.76
C LEU A 603 -14.51 18.25 0.42
N GLU A 604 -15.62 17.51 0.42
CA GLU A 604 -16.25 17.06 -0.82
C GLU A 604 -16.70 18.23 -1.70
N GLN A 605 -17.25 19.30 -1.11
CA GLN A 605 -17.58 20.51 -1.87
C GLN A 605 -16.34 21.21 -2.41
N GLN A 606 -15.27 21.30 -1.63
CA GLN A 606 -13.99 21.81 -2.12
C GLN A 606 -13.49 21.02 -3.34
N GLN A 607 -13.52 19.69 -3.28
CA GLN A 607 -13.10 18.83 -4.39
C GLN A 607 -13.97 19.01 -5.64
N ILE A 608 -15.28 19.24 -5.46
CA ILE A 608 -16.20 19.54 -6.57
C ILE A 608 -15.83 20.87 -7.22
N LEU A 609 -15.68 21.94 -6.43
CA LEU A 609 -15.46 23.30 -6.92
C LEU A 609 -14.07 23.53 -7.52
N THR A 610 -13.06 22.74 -7.11
CA THR A 610 -11.71 22.78 -7.70
C THR A 610 -11.50 21.71 -8.76
N THR A 611 -12.51 20.87 -9.04
CA THR A 611 -12.40 19.63 -9.84
C THR A 611 -11.24 18.73 -9.43
N GLN A 612 -10.77 18.87 -8.19
CA GLN A 612 -9.55 18.27 -7.66
C GLN A 612 -8.36 18.30 -8.65
N ASN A 613 -8.06 19.50 -9.18
CA ASN A 613 -6.98 19.82 -10.13
C ASN A 613 -7.22 19.38 -11.59
N LEU A 614 -8.31 18.68 -11.93
CA LEU A 614 -8.53 18.22 -13.31
C LEU A 614 -8.66 19.38 -14.29
N ALA A 615 -9.46 20.41 -13.99
CA ALA A 615 -9.59 21.59 -14.84
C ALA A 615 -8.26 22.31 -15.04
N LEU A 616 -7.46 22.44 -13.98
CA LEU A 616 -6.12 23.05 -14.04
C LEU A 616 -5.22 22.28 -15.00
N LEU A 617 -5.17 20.94 -14.87
CA LEU A 617 -4.34 20.09 -15.73
C LEU A 617 -4.84 20.08 -17.18
N PHE A 618 -6.15 19.99 -17.40
CA PHE A 618 -6.73 19.92 -18.76
C PHE A 618 -6.49 21.18 -19.57
N GLU A 619 -6.62 22.35 -18.93
CA GLU A 619 -6.43 23.64 -19.58
C GLU A 619 -4.94 23.99 -19.70
N GLU A 620 -4.21 24.08 -18.59
CA GLU A 620 -2.86 24.65 -18.57
C GLU A 620 -1.80 23.72 -19.18
N LEU A 621 -2.03 22.40 -19.16
CA LEU A 621 -1.14 21.40 -19.78
C LEU A 621 -1.68 20.88 -21.12
N GLY A 622 -2.81 21.38 -21.60
CA GLY A 622 -3.42 20.95 -22.86
C GLY A 622 -3.86 19.48 -22.88
N LEU A 623 -4.15 18.88 -21.71
CA LEU A 623 -4.52 17.47 -21.64
C LEU A 623 -5.86 17.18 -22.32
N LYS A 624 -6.74 18.18 -22.48
CA LYS A 624 -8.00 18.00 -23.23
C LYS A 624 -7.74 17.46 -24.63
N VAL A 625 -6.79 18.07 -25.35
CA VAL A 625 -6.42 17.65 -26.72
C VAL A 625 -5.70 16.31 -26.69
N LEU A 626 -4.74 16.14 -25.79
CA LEU A 626 -3.91 14.94 -25.70
C LEU A 626 -4.72 13.68 -25.35
N LEU A 627 -5.70 13.81 -24.46
CA LEU A 627 -6.50 12.69 -23.97
C LEU A 627 -7.80 12.48 -24.72
N GLN A 628 -8.17 13.38 -25.65
CA GLN A 628 -9.44 13.32 -26.40
C GLN A 628 -9.76 11.90 -26.90
N PRO A 629 -8.84 11.17 -27.56
CA PRO A 629 -9.15 9.85 -28.13
C PRO A 629 -9.46 8.77 -27.09
N ARG A 630 -9.08 9.02 -25.83
CA ARG A 630 -9.22 8.09 -24.70
C ARG A 630 -10.34 8.48 -23.75
N LEU A 631 -10.86 9.72 -23.80
CA LEU A 631 -11.85 10.22 -22.82
C LEU A 631 -13.09 9.33 -22.73
N GLY A 632 -13.63 8.86 -23.86
CA GLY A 632 -14.76 7.91 -23.87
C GLY A 632 -14.46 6.60 -23.13
N SER A 633 -13.27 6.03 -23.34
CA SER A 633 -12.82 4.82 -22.63
C SER A 633 -12.54 5.07 -21.14
N MET A 634 -12.07 6.27 -20.78
CA MET A 634 -11.86 6.68 -19.39
C MET A 634 -13.19 6.79 -18.64
N VAL A 635 -14.22 7.38 -19.26
CA VAL A 635 -15.59 7.41 -18.74
C VAL A 635 -16.11 6.01 -18.46
N GLN A 636 -15.98 5.10 -19.43
CA GLN A 636 -16.36 3.70 -19.28
C GLN A 636 -15.61 3.02 -18.13
N ALA A 637 -14.28 3.19 -18.06
CA ALA A 637 -13.45 2.61 -17.01
C ALA A 637 -13.82 3.10 -15.60
N CYS A 638 -14.20 4.38 -15.44
CA CYS A 638 -14.72 4.90 -14.18
C CYS A 638 -15.97 4.15 -13.74
N PHE A 639 -16.94 3.98 -14.63
CA PHE A 639 -18.21 3.35 -14.31
C PHE A 639 -18.08 1.85 -14.04
N GLU A 640 -17.25 1.15 -14.83
CA GLU A 640 -16.93 -0.25 -14.58
C GLU A 640 -16.29 -0.46 -13.21
N TRP A 641 -15.36 0.42 -12.84
CA TRP A 641 -14.74 0.39 -11.53
C TRP A 641 -15.77 0.58 -10.42
N VAL A 642 -16.68 1.55 -10.56
CA VAL A 642 -17.80 1.79 -9.62
C VAL A 642 -18.63 0.53 -9.43
N CYS A 643 -19.07 -0.10 -10.52
CA CYS A 643 -19.88 -1.32 -10.47
C CYS A 643 -19.12 -2.47 -9.79
N LYS A 644 -17.87 -2.73 -10.19
CA LYS A 644 -17.02 -3.79 -9.62
C LYS A 644 -16.83 -3.60 -8.11
N ARG A 645 -16.64 -2.37 -7.62
CA ARG A 645 -16.47 -2.08 -6.19
C ARG A 645 -17.73 -2.29 -5.38
N HIS A 646 -18.90 -1.93 -5.92
CA HIS A 646 -20.18 -2.13 -5.26
C HIS A 646 -20.64 -3.60 -5.21
N GLN A 647 -20.02 -4.49 -6.00
CA GLN A 647 -20.26 -5.93 -5.96
C GLN A 647 -19.34 -6.69 -4.99
N MET A 648 -18.31 -6.04 -4.45
CA MET A 648 -17.42 -6.68 -3.49
C MET A 648 -18.14 -6.93 -2.16
N ARG A 649 -17.96 -8.12 -1.58
CA ARG A 649 -18.42 -8.42 -0.23
C ARG A 649 -17.56 -7.67 0.79
N ILE A 650 -18.09 -6.56 1.30
CA ILE A 650 -17.44 -5.75 2.34
C ILE A 650 -18.24 -5.92 3.64
N GLU A 651 -17.63 -6.54 4.64
CA GLU A 651 -18.30 -6.84 5.92
C GLU A 651 -18.23 -5.64 6.87
N HIS A 652 -17.08 -4.97 6.95
CA HIS A 652 -16.89 -3.85 7.87
C HIS A 652 -17.55 -2.56 7.37
N TYR A 653 -18.36 -1.93 8.23
CA TYR A 653 -19.06 -0.68 7.92
C TYR A 653 -18.11 0.45 7.51
N HIS A 654 -17.02 0.67 8.26
CA HIS A 654 -16.03 1.69 7.92
C HIS A 654 -15.39 1.47 6.53
N ALA A 655 -15.15 0.20 6.14
CA ALA A 655 -14.65 -0.11 4.81
C ALA A 655 -15.68 0.19 3.71
N ARG A 656 -16.99 0.05 4.00
CA ARG A 656 -18.07 0.48 3.08
C ARG A 656 -18.10 1.99 2.91
N LEU A 657 -17.87 2.77 3.97
CA LEU A 657 -17.76 4.23 3.87
C LEU A 657 -16.57 4.67 3.01
N ILE A 658 -15.41 4.01 3.16
CA ILE A 658 -14.25 4.26 2.29
C ILE A 658 -14.58 3.93 0.83
N MET A 659 -15.28 2.81 0.59
CA MET A 659 -15.73 2.43 -0.75
C MET A 659 -16.65 3.49 -1.35
N LEU A 660 -17.63 4.01 -0.60
CA LEU A 660 -18.51 5.09 -1.06
C LEU A 660 -17.74 6.37 -1.38
N LYS A 661 -16.82 6.78 -0.49
CA LYS A 661 -15.92 7.93 -0.73
C LYS A 661 -15.19 7.79 -2.06
N ASN A 662 -14.56 6.64 -2.30
CA ASN A 662 -13.81 6.40 -3.53
C ASN A 662 -14.74 6.27 -4.76
N THR A 663 -15.98 5.83 -4.58
CA THR A 663 -16.99 5.80 -5.65
C THR A 663 -17.39 7.21 -6.04
N ALA A 664 -17.54 8.13 -5.08
CA ALA A 664 -17.78 9.54 -5.37
C ALA A 664 -16.59 10.20 -6.09
N TYR A 665 -15.35 9.80 -5.79
CA TYR A 665 -14.17 10.21 -6.57
C TYR A 665 -14.28 9.74 -8.02
N ALA A 666 -14.52 8.45 -8.24
CA ALA A 666 -14.64 7.87 -9.57
C ALA A 666 -15.78 8.53 -10.38
N TRP A 667 -16.92 8.77 -9.74
CA TRP A 667 -18.06 9.44 -10.34
C TRP A 667 -17.75 10.89 -10.73
N ARG A 668 -17.14 11.68 -9.83
CA ARG A 668 -16.74 13.06 -10.14
C ARG A 668 -15.84 13.15 -11.36
N GLN A 669 -14.84 12.26 -11.44
CA GLN A 669 -13.95 12.21 -12.60
C GLN A 669 -14.69 11.83 -13.87
N MET A 670 -15.58 10.83 -13.80
CA MET A 670 -16.43 10.44 -14.92
C MET A 670 -17.27 11.60 -15.45
N VAL A 671 -17.95 12.35 -14.57
CA VAL A 671 -18.74 13.52 -14.95
C VAL A 671 -17.86 14.61 -15.55
N PHE A 672 -16.65 14.82 -15.02
CA PHE A 672 -15.69 15.76 -15.59
C PHE A 672 -15.25 15.33 -17.00
N TYR A 673 -14.87 14.08 -17.21
CA TYR A 673 -14.48 13.58 -18.53
C TYR A 673 -15.63 13.65 -19.55
N LEU A 674 -16.86 13.33 -19.14
CA LEU A 674 -18.06 13.53 -19.97
C LEU A 674 -18.27 15.01 -20.34
N ALA A 675 -17.92 15.94 -19.45
CA ALA A 675 -18.01 17.37 -19.72
C ALA A 675 -16.93 17.88 -20.69
N MET A 676 -15.83 17.12 -20.87
CA MET A 676 -14.74 17.46 -21.78
C MET A 676 -14.92 16.91 -23.20
N LEU A 677 -15.86 15.97 -23.40
CA LEU A 677 -16.23 15.40 -24.70
C LEU A 677 -17.13 16.35 -25.50
N ASP A 678 -17.03 16.26 -26.82
CA ASP A 678 -17.98 16.90 -27.73
C ASP A 678 -19.35 16.22 -27.67
N GLU A 679 -20.40 16.88 -28.17
CA GLU A 679 -21.78 16.41 -27.95
C GLU A 679 -22.06 15.01 -28.52
N CYS A 680 -21.49 14.66 -29.68
CA CYS A 680 -21.65 13.34 -30.26
C CYS A 680 -20.97 12.27 -29.41
N GLU A 681 -19.69 12.47 -29.09
CA GLU A 681 -18.90 11.54 -28.29
C GLU A 681 -19.45 11.38 -26.88
N ARG A 682 -19.97 12.45 -26.29
CA ARG A 682 -20.64 12.42 -24.99
C ARG A 682 -21.90 11.55 -25.02
N ARG A 683 -22.69 11.60 -26.10
CA ARG A 683 -23.88 10.72 -26.26
C ARG A 683 -23.44 9.26 -26.39
N ASP A 684 -22.40 8.98 -27.15
CA ASP A 684 -21.88 7.62 -27.35
C ASP A 684 -21.29 7.05 -26.05
N ALA A 685 -20.54 7.87 -25.30
CA ALA A 685 -20.00 7.50 -24.00
C ALA A 685 -21.12 7.24 -22.97
N LEU A 686 -22.14 8.10 -22.92
CA LEU A 686 -23.30 7.89 -22.05
C LEU A 686 -24.07 6.62 -22.43
N ALA A 687 -24.29 6.37 -23.71
CA ALA A 687 -24.94 5.14 -24.18
C ALA A 687 -24.15 3.88 -23.79
N SER A 688 -22.81 3.93 -23.83
CA SER A 688 -21.95 2.84 -23.39
C SER A 688 -22.07 2.58 -21.88
N VAL A 689 -22.09 3.64 -21.07
CA VAL A 689 -22.32 3.56 -19.62
C VAL A 689 -23.69 2.94 -19.31
N GLU A 690 -24.75 3.38 -20.00
CA GLU A 690 -26.11 2.84 -19.84
C GLU A 690 -26.21 1.37 -20.25
N ALA A 691 -25.55 0.98 -21.34
CA ALA A 691 -25.50 -0.41 -21.78
C ALA A 691 -24.83 -1.30 -20.72
N TYR A 692 -23.71 -0.85 -20.15
CA TYR A 692 -23.04 -1.58 -19.07
C TYR A 692 -23.85 -1.57 -17.77
N PHE A 693 -24.58 -0.50 -17.47
CA PHE A 693 -25.48 -0.43 -16.33
C PHE A 693 -26.60 -1.49 -16.41
N ALA A 694 -27.17 -1.66 -17.60
CA ALA A 694 -28.22 -2.65 -17.85
C ALA A 694 -27.75 -4.10 -17.66
N THR A 695 -26.44 -4.39 -17.74
CA THR A 695 -25.90 -5.74 -17.48
C THR A 695 -25.65 -6.02 -16.00
N GLN A 696 -25.81 -5.03 -15.11
CA GLN A 696 -25.54 -5.21 -13.68
C GLN A 696 -26.68 -5.95 -12.97
N PRO A 697 -26.47 -6.54 -11.77
CA PRO A 697 -27.56 -7.16 -11.01
C PRO A 697 -28.70 -6.18 -10.69
N VAL A 698 -29.96 -6.65 -10.74
CA VAL A 698 -31.17 -5.83 -10.54
C VAL A 698 -31.11 -4.99 -9.25
N ALA A 699 -30.68 -5.61 -8.14
CA ALA A 699 -30.56 -4.91 -6.85
C ALA A 699 -29.54 -3.76 -6.87
N PHE A 700 -28.50 -3.84 -7.72
CA PHE A 700 -27.59 -2.72 -7.94
C PHE A 700 -28.26 -1.65 -8.81
N GLN A 701 -28.94 -2.05 -9.89
CA GLN A 701 -29.63 -1.13 -10.78
C GLN A 701 -30.65 -0.27 -10.03
N GLU A 702 -31.54 -0.88 -9.25
CA GLU A 702 -32.56 -0.16 -8.48
C GLU A 702 -31.95 0.88 -7.52
N ARG A 703 -30.85 0.52 -6.84
CA ARG A 703 -30.16 1.42 -5.91
C ARG A 703 -29.44 2.58 -6.61
N PHE A 704 -28.88 2.33 -7.79
CA PHE A 704 -28.04 3.30 -8.51
C PHE A 704 -28.82 4.13 -9.54
N LEU A 705 -30.04 3.72 -9.89
CA LEU A 705 -30.92 4.41 -10.84
C LEU A 705 -31.13 5.90 -10.56
N PRO A 706 -31.25 6.38 -9.30
CA PRO A 706 -31.32 7.82 -9.01
C PRO A 706 -30.13 8.63 -9.56
N LEU A 707 -28.92 8.06 -9.52
CA LEU A 707 -27.70 8.70 -10.02
C LEU A 707 -27.67 8.70 -11.55
N MET A 708 -28.04 7.58 -12.17
CA MET A 708 -28.13 7.48 -13.63
C MET A 708 -29.17 8.45 -14.19
N SER A 709 -30.32 8.57 -13.53
CA SER A 709 -31.37 9.52 -13.91
C SER A 709 -30.89 10.96 -13.79
N GLY A 710 -30.13 11.29 -12.73
CA GLY A 710 -29.53 12.62 -12.57
C GLY A 710 -28.51 12.94 -13.65
N LEU A 711 -27.68 11.97 -14.03
CA LEU A 711 -26.70 12.13 -15.10
C LEU A 711 -27.39 12.39 -16.45
N ARG A 712 -28.45 11.64 -16.78
CA ARG A 712 -29.25 11.85 -18.01
C ARG A 712 -29.80 13.26 -18.09
N LYS A 713 -30.41 13.75 -17.02
CA LYS A 713 -30.97 15.10 -16.94
C LYS A 713 -29.92 16.19 -17.15
N ALA A 714 -28.78 16.07 -16.49
CA ALA A 714 -27.69 17.03 -16.67
C ALA A 714 -27.11 17.00 -18.10
N CYS A 715 -27.04 15.82 -18.72
CA CYS A 715 -26.70 15.65 -20.14
C CYS A 715 -27.74 16.27 -21.07
N GLY A 716 -29.02 16.23 -20.69
CA GLY A 716 -30.13 16.91 -21.37
C GLY A 716 -30.16 18.44 -21.19
N GLY A 717 -29.29 19.00 -20.34
CA GLY A 717 -29.19 20.44 -20.11
C GLY A 717 -29.85 20.94 -18.83
N GLU A 718 -30.47 20.06 -18.03
CA GLU A 718 -31.08 20.43 -16.75
C GLU A 718 -30.03 20.67 -15.66
N VAL A 719 -30.31 21.59 -14.74
CA VAL A 719 -29.51 21.81 -13.53
C VAL A 719 -30.09 20.96 -12.40
N LEU A 720 -29.25 20.21 -11.72
CA LEU A 720 -29.66 19.26 -10.69
C LEU A 720 -29.59 19.90 -9.29
N PRO A 721 -30.64 19.76 -8.46
CA PRO A 721 -30.60 20.23 -7.08
C PRO A 721 -29.52 19.48 -6.29
N GLN A 722 -28.80 20.21 -5.44
CA GLN A 722 -27.62 19.68 -4.74
C GLN A 722 -27.95 18.70 -3.61
N HIS A 723 -29.07 18.87 -2.91
CA HIS A 723 -29.39 18.09 -1.69
C HIS A 723 -30.64 17.23 -1.82
N ALA A 724 -31.74 17.82 -2.29
CA ALA A 724 -33.01 17.11 -2.44
C ALA A 724 -33.04 16.33 -3.77
N PRO A 725 -33.68 15.15 -3.81
CA PRO A 725 -34.03 14.55 -5.09
C PRO A 725 -34.98 15.46 -5.86
N THR A 726 -34.96 15.35 -7.18
CA THR A 726 -36.06 15.84 -8.02
C THR A 726 -37.33 15.01 -7.77
N GLU A 727 -38.48 15.47 -8.26
CA GLU A 727 -39.78 14.79 -8.06
C GLU A 727 -39.78 13.35 -8.58
N ASP A 728 -39.04 13.06 -9.65
CA ASP A 728 -38.85 11.74 -10.25
C ASP A 728 -37.68 10.94 -9.62
N GLY A 729 -37.09 11.46 -8.54
CA GLY A 729 -36.09 10.76 -7.73
C GLY A 729 -34.64 10.90 -8.22
N ALA A 730 -34.37 11.69 -9.27
CA ALA A 730 -33.01 11.93 -9.77
C ALA A 730 -32.17 12.72 -8.74
N ARG A 731 -30.88 12.38 -8.63
CA ARG A 731 -29.99 12.94 -7.59
C ARG A 731 -28.56 13.12 -8.08
N VAL A 732 -27.89 14.12 -7.51
CA VAL A 732 -26.43 14.23 -7.57
C VAL A 732 -25.78 13.17 -6.69
N PHE A 733 -24.53 12.80 -7.00
CA PHE A 733 -23.77 11.88 -6.15
C PHE A 733 -22.77 12.62 -5.28
N LEU A 734 -23.00 12.57 -3.97
CA LEU A 734 -22.11 12.99 -2.90
C LEU A 734 -21.82 11.75 -2.04
N GLY A 735 -20.54 11.48 -1.75
CA GLY A 735 -20.10 10.30 -1.02
C GLY A 735 -19.98 10.49 0.49
N TRP A 736 -19.90 11.74 0.95
CA TRP A 736 -19.85 12.08 2.36
C TRP A 736 -21.23 12.42 2.91
N THR A 737 -21.44 12.09 4.18
CA THR A 737 -22.68 12.37 4.91
C THR A 737 -22.40 12.36 6.41
N ALA A 738 -23.09 13.23 7.16
CA ALA A 738 -23.10 13.21 8.61
C ALA A 738 -24.04 12.15 9.19
N THR A 739 -25.00 11.68 8.39
CA THR A 739 -25.96 10.61 8.74
C THR A 739 -25.72 9.36 7.88
N ARG A 740 -26.57 8.35 8.01
CA ARG A 740 -26.44 7.13 7.19
C ARG A 740 -26.60 7.45 5.70
N HIS A 741 -25.64 6.99 4.90
CA HIS A 741 -25.67 7.19 3.45
C HIS A 741 -26.80 6.37 2.81
N TRP A 742 -27.65 7.02 2.00
CA TRP A 742 -28.84 6.42 1.38
C TRP A 742 -28.53 5.26 0.41
N LEU A 743 -27.38 5.27 -0.26
CA LEU A 743 -26.90 4.11 -1.05
C LEU A 743 -26.58 2.85 -0.24
N LEU A 744 -26.48 2.90 1.09
CA LEU A 744 -26.20 1.70 1.89
C LEU A 744 -27.50 0.92 2.15
N PRO A 745 -27.48 -0.43 2.03
CA PRO A 745 -28.64 -1.24 2.37
C PRO A 745 -29.02 -1.05 3.85
N PRO A 746 -30.30 -1.23 4.25
CA PRO A 746 -30.73 -1.22 5.65
C PRO A 746 -29.91 -2.21 6.49
N GLN A 747 -29.70 -1.93 7.78
CA GLN A 747 -28.98 -2.84 8.67
C GLN A 747 -30.01 -3.76 9.31
N ASP A 748 -29.75 -5.06 9.31
CA ASP A 748 -30.48 -5.96 10.21
C ASP A 748 -30.20 -5.56 11.66
N VAL A 749 -31.28 -5.45 12.44
CA VAL A 749 -31.37 -4.85 13.78
C VAL A 749 -30.41 -5.46 14.82
N ALA A 750 -29.76 -6.59 14.53
CA ALA A 750 -28.82 -7.26 15.42
C ALA A 750 -27.45 -6.55 15.57
N SER A 751 -27.12 -5.57 14.73
CA SER A 751 -25.77 -4.94 14.71
C SER A 751 -25.67 -3.61 15.48
N SER A 752 -26.73 -3.19 16.18
CA SER A 752 -26.90 -1.82 16.70
C SER A 752 -26.00 -1.42 17.87
N ARG A 753 -25.22 -2.32 18.47
CA ARG A 753 -24.42 -2.02 19.68
C ARG A 753 -23.03 -1.42 19.46
N ALA A 754 -22.63 -1.10 18.23
CA ALA A 754 -21.24 -0.67 17.94
C ALA A 754 -21.10 0.72 17.29
N ILE A 755 -22.15 1.55 17.26
CA ILE A 755 -22.17 2.81 16.47
C ILE A 755 -22.10 4.09 17.34
N GLU A 756 -22.05 4.01 18.67
CA GLU A 756 -22.03 5.21 19.54
C GLU A 756 -20.68 5.57 20.19
N GLN A 757 -19.52 5.11 19.70
CA GLN A 757 -18.21 5.59 20.16
C GLN A 757 -17.20 5.79 19.03
#